data_AF-A0A183BL25-F1
#
_entry.id   AF-A0A183BL25-F1
#
_cell.length_a   1.000
_cell.length_b   1.000
_cell.length_c   1.000
_cell.angle_alpha   90.00
_cell.angle_beta   90.00
_cell.angle_gamma   90.00
#
_symmetry.space_group_name_H-M   'P 1'
#
loop_
_entity.id
_entity.type
_entity.pdbx_description
1 polymer ?
#
loop_
_entity_poly.entity_id
_entity_poly.type
_entity_poly.pdbx_seq_one_letter_code
_entity_poly.pdbx_strand_id
1 'polypeptide(L)'
;MRHSIVFWHSLFLVSLILFISLITFFRRSQWRHKERPNNSSLASQPIDEEFKEGRDQFAHRMVYSFKVRLELAWEVHWDGEALINFQVTFTGRPASILIGFSDHGKVDGWVDKRWKLRRDIHQDCELTNSRNNQFEFSRRLVTCDPRDYRIEKGTSNILLAIGTRKRLKSLRDPNAAHQIRFTQLLADNDGGDLTEVSDQMANLHTLEIRAENVLIPARVTTYWCAIVELGEALKRSKHHVIKYEAVISPGNVQFVHHFEVFHCQQMTRPFAGDCSEDKPSEASSCSKVLAAWAMGANQIVYPPEAGMPLGGTGFVPFLMVEIHYNNEQKLPNNGIFIFASQLHAHLTGRKLFTSVIRDGKKVAELNRDDHYSPHWQHIQPLRPYVHVQTVGNKGAGRLLVKEHPPGRCARDHLCVRDAGTETLDGGYGIEDEMCVNYVHYYPAAEVEVCKSAVSNASLHAFFARLCDFPRFAFYFFVSPLRGVKDKRLKIHEKYSAVRWTKAKLDSLRELFAVAPLNVACLRHSGELFPGHPTNWSRVPRPEYAVEPSGSNSAEYWLSLGLRLGIRRHPRKVLAIQRQVQKWYKMNERKMMCTEGEANCQKMCFSRPRYKRSCFRVKMGALRDIIEINPSRGFVRAEPAVTISQLLDALLPLGLTLPVVPEIGHLTVGGLVLGGGVGSGGARHGLFQHICMAFEVVTVGGEVLIAEKEGENQSLFYGIPWSLGSLGFLVSATLQTVQCPAFVKLTYQPCLSQKELAGRLLEQSLPKTGNHFVEAIQFDLNNSVLICAKFADQLPKNDLRALNRLGQWYKPFFYKHAQQVLARGATKVEYMPSGDYFRRHWRPLFWEIEAIVPLNFLVPTKSIPKLITSLHEQFNTYPLWLCPVSLPAQPGLLRNRQGLNTIYVNVGVYGRCQAASPTYSEEKGFAEEREKMRAVEAMVRELQGFQMLCADSHQTAAEFWDMFDATLYDWLRAKYDCKCAFPNVYDKVCMSNREL
;
A
#
# COMPACT_ATOMS: atom_id res chain seq x y z
N MET A 1 -16.78 -31.65 -56.54
CA MET A 1 -17.71 -30.51 -56.49
C MET A 1 -19.12 -30.87 -55.95
N ARG A 2 -19.24 -31.69 -54.88
CA ARG A 2 -20.53 -31.88 -54.15
C ARG A 2 -20.42 -31.86 -52.62
N HIS A 3 -19.20 -31.85 -52.04
CA HIS A 3 -19.02 -31.79 -50.59
C HIS A 3 -18.78 -30.38 -50.01
N SER A 4 -18.54 -29.37 -50.86
CA SER A 4 -18.33 -27.99 -50.41
C SER A 4 -19.61 -27.17 -50.21
N ILE A 5 -20.76 -27.65 -50.71
CA ILE A 5 -22.04 -26.91 -50.64
C ILE A 5 -22.80 -27.17 -49.32
N VAL A 6 -22.64 -28.37 -48.74
CA VAL A 6 -23.33 -28.75 -47.49
C VAL A 6 -22.73 -28.06 -46.25
N PHE A 7 -21.42 -27.81 -46.26
CA PHE A 7 -20.73 -27.15 -45.15
C PHE A 7 -21.07 -25.65 -45.07
N TRP A 8 -21.25 -24.99 -46.21
CA TRP A 8 -21.62 -23.57 -46.28
C TRP A 8 -23.08 -23.31 -45.92
N HIS A 9 -24.01 -24.22 -46.25
CA HIS A 9 -25.41 -24.08 -45.81
C HIS A 9 -25.59 -24.26 -44.30
N SER A 10 -24.76 -25.11 -43.66
CA SER A 10 -24.83 -25.33 -42.21
C SER A 10 -24.33 -24.12 -41.41
N LEU A 11 -23.28 -23.42 -41.89
CA LEU A 11 -22.80 -22.18 -41.27
C LEU A 11 -23.75 -20.98 -41.47
N PHE A 12 -24.47 -20.94 -42.59
CA PHE A 12 -25.42 -19.85 -42.88
C PHE A 12 -26.67 -19.93 -42.00
N LEU A 13 -27.18 -21.13 -41.73
CA LEU A 13 -28.32 -21.36 -40.84
C LEU A 13 -28.02 -21.03 -39.38
N VAL A 14 -26.82 -21.37 -38.89
CA VAL A 14 -26.39 -21.05 -37.51
C VAL A 14 -26.18 -19.54 -37.32
N SER A 15 -25.65 -18.84 -38.34
CA SER A 15 -25.50 -17.38 -38.32
C SER A 15 -26.85 -16.66 -38.38
N LEU A 16 -27.84 -17.18 -39.12
CA LEU A 16 -29.18 -16.59 -39.21
C LEU A 16 -29.98 -16.71 -37.90
N ILE A 17 -29.83 -17.82 -37.17
CA ILE A 17 -30.51 -18.04 -35.86
C ILE A 17 -29.92 -17.12 -34.77
N LEU A 18 -28.61 -16.88 -34.79
CA LEU A 18 -27.95 -15.94 -33.89
C LEU A 18 -28.32 -14.48 -34.20
N PHE A 19 -28.51 -14.14 -35.48
CA PHE A 19 -28.92 -12.80 -35.92
C PHE A 19 -30.39 -12.49 -35.55
N ILE A 20 -31.31 -13.45 -35.68
CA ILE A 20 -32.72 -13.30 -35.29
C ILE A 20 -32.87 -13.17 -33.76
N SER A 21 -32.01 -13.85 -32.98
CA SER A 21 -31.98 -13.74 -31.52
C SER A 21 -31.43 -12.40 -31.02
N LEU A 22 -30.49 -11.78 -31.77
CA LEU A 22 -30.00 -10.42 -31.47
C LEU A 22 -31.04 -9.35 -31.79
N ILE A 23 -31.82 -9.51 -32.87
CA ILE A 23 -32.86 -8.55 -33.28
C ILE A 23 -34.06 -8.57 -32.32
N THR A 24 -34.40 -9.72 -31.73
CA THR A 24 -35.45 -9.81 -30.70
C THR A 24 -35.00 -9.23 -29.35
N PHE A 25 -33.71 -9.27 -29.04
CA PHE A 25 -33.16 -8.62 -27.84
C PHE A 25 -33.12 -7.09 -27.96
N PHE A 26 -32.77 -6.56 -29.14
CA PHE A 26 -32.74 -5.11 -29.40
C PHE A 26 -34.13 -4.46 -29.54
N ARG A 27 -35.19 -5.21 -29.86
CA ARG A 27 -36.56 -4.67 -29.93
C ARG A 27 -37.24 -4.44 -28.56
N ARG A 28 -36.63 -4.85 -27.44
CA ARG A 28 -37.20 -4.67 -26.09
C ARG A 28 -36.60 -3.52 -25.27
N SER A 29 -35.51 -2.86 -25.70
CA SER A 29 -34.83 -1.82 -24.90
C SER A 29 -34.97 -0.38 -25.40
N GLN A 30 -35.73 -0.10 -26.46
CA GLN A 30 -35.98 1.27 -26.92
C GLN A 30 -37.47 1.59 -27.04
N TRP A 31 -38.09 2.10 -25.97
CA TRP A 31 -39.28 2.94 -26.07
C TRP A 31 -39.27 4.09 -25.03
N ARG A 32 -38.83 5.26 -25.53
CA ARG A 32 -39.38 6.62 -25.37
C ARG A 32 -39.35 7.33 -24.00
N HIS A 33 -38.29 8.12 -23.81
CA HIS A 33 -38.43 9.49 -23.29
C HIS A 33 -39.13 10.35 -24.34
N LYS A 34 -40.23 11.01 -23.98
CA LYS A 34 -40.91 12.02 -24.78
C LYS A 34 -40.99 13.28 -23.93
N GLU A 35 -40.20 14.28 -24.28
CA GLU A 35 -40.31 15.64 -23.74
C GLU A 35 -41.67 16.24 -24.08
N ARG A 36 -42.28 16.94 -23.12
CA ARG A 36 -43.29 17.97 -23.33
C ARG A 36 -43.08 19.12 -22.33
N PRO A 37 -43.47 20.35 -22.70
CA PRO A 37 -42.79 21.58 -22.31
C PRO A 37 -43.35 22.24 -21.04
N ASN A 38 -42.55 23.16 -20.50
CA ASN A 38 -42.91 24.12 -19.45
C ASN A 38 -44.19 24.90 -19.77
N ASN A 39 -45.09 25.03 -18.78
CA ASN A 39 -45.60 26.34 -18.37
C ASN A 39 -46.24 26.32 -16.98
N SER A 40 -45.62 27.09 -16.09
CA SER A 40 -46.18 28.04 -15.13
C SER A 40 -47.41 27.71 -14.27
N SER A 41 -47.22 28.03 -12.98
CA SER A 41 -48.18 28.63 -12.06
C SER A 41 -49.38 27.79 -11.62
N LEU A 42 -49.28 27.23 -10.41
CA LEU A 42 -50.35 27.35 -9.41
C LEU A 42 -49.76 27.14 -8.01
N ALA A 43 -49.99 28.16 -7.19
CA ALA A 43 -49.48 28.34 -5.84
C ALA A 43 -49.76 27.14 -4.94
N SER A 44 -48.74 26.70 -4.19
CA SER A 44 -48.95 25.90 -2.99
C SER A 44 -49.54 26.79 -1.90
N GLN A 45 -50.86 26.68 -1.69
CA GLN A 45 -51.47 27.11 -0.44
C GLN A 45 -50.97 26.21 0.71
N PRO A 46 -50.71 26.77 1.91
CA PRO A 46 -50.31 26.00 3.08
C PRO A 46 -51.55 25.34 3.67
N ILE A 47 -51.49 24.02 3.90
CA ILE A 47 -52.39 23.33 4.83
C ILE A 47 -51.51 22.93 6.01
N ASP A 48 -51.14 23.94 6.80
CA ASP A 48 -50.64 23.79 8.15
C ASP A 48 -51.82 24.01 9.09
N GLU A 49 -52.47 22.94 9.54
CA GLU A 49 -53.25 22.95 10.77
C GLU A 49 -53.39 21.50 11.26
N GLU A 50 -53.16 21.28 12.56
CA GLU A 50 -53.07 19.98 13.27
C GLU A 50 -51.71 19.28 13.36
N PHE A 51 -50.62 19.99 13.70
CA PHE A 51 -49.51 19.40 14.49
C PHE A 51 -48.81 20.49 15.34
N LYS A 52 -49.61 21.27 16.09
CA LYS A 52 -49.11 22.17 17.13
C LYS A 52 -49.39 21.57 18.49
N GLU A 53 -48.54 20.64 18.93
CA GLU A 53 -48.31 20.38 20.36
C GLU A 53 -47.10 19.43 20.52
N GLY A 54 -45.93 20.03 20.80
CA GLY A 54 -44.66 19.34 21.03
C GLY A 54 -43.46 20.13 20.51
N ARG A 55 -43.14 21.28 21.13
CA ARG A 55 -41.97 22.11 20.79
C ARG A 55 -40.65 21.48 21.27
N ASP A 56 -39.63 21.63 20.42
CA ASP A 56 -38.19 21.82 20.66
C ASP A 56 -37.47 21.05 21.77
N GLN A 57 -36.96 19.86 21.42
CA GLN A 57 -35.89 19.21 22.18
C GLN A 57 -34.69 18.74 21.34
N PHE A 58 -34.80 18.67 20.00
CA PHE A 58 -33.73 18.11 19.16
C PHE A 58 -33.29 19.10 18.08
N ALA A 59 -31.96 19.33 17.99
CA ALA A 59 -31.32 20.33 17.13
C ALA A 59 -31.34 20.00 15.63
N HIS A 60 -31.48 18.72 15.26
CA HIS A 60 -31.49 18.30 13.86
C HIS A 60 -32.65 17.36 13.56
N ARG A 61 -33.24 17.45 12.36
CA ARG A 61 -34.43 16.67 11.95
C ARG A 61 -34.36 16.25 10.49
N MET A 62 -34.92 15.08 10.19
CA MET A 62 -35.04 14.55 8.82
C MET A 62 -36.36 13.79 8.65
N VAL A 63 -37.09 14.12 7.58
CA VAL A 63 -38.41 13.55 7.30
C VAL A 63 -38.34 12.55 6.15
N TYR A 64 -39.02 11.43 6.32
CA TYR A 64 -39.17 10.34 5.36
C TYR A 64 -40.64 10.15 5.00
N SER A 65 -40.92 10.20 3.71
CA SER A 65 -42.27 10.01 3.18
C SER A 65 -42.37 8.65 2.48
N PHE A 66 -43.04 7.70 3.13
CA PHE A 66 -43.56 6.47 2.51
C PHE A 66 -45.09 6.59 2.35
N LYS A 67 -45.83 5.46 2.41
CA LYS A 67 -47.29 5.46 2.69
C LYS A 67 -47.64 5.92 4.12
N VAL A 68 -46.61 6.10 4.95
CA VAL A 68 -46.59 6.57 6.33
C VAL A 68 -45.51 7.66 6.39
N ARG A 69 -45.75 8.75 7.12
CA ARG A 69 -44.75 9.79 7.38
C ARG A 69 -43.93 9.38 8.61
N LEU A 70 -42.61 9.42 8.52
CA LEU A 70 -41.69 9.16 9.62
C LEU A 70 -40.68 10.29 9.73
N GLU A 71 -40.48 10.81 10.92
CA GLU A 71 -39.53 11.86 11.24
C GLU A 71 -38.48 11.32 12.21
N LEU A 72 -37.21 11.53 11.88
CA LEU A 72 -36.06 11.19 12.70
C LEU A 72 -35.38 12.50 13.14
N ALA A 73 -35.39 12.77 14.44
CA ALA A 73 -34.71 13.90 15.05
C ALA A 73 -33.55 13.43 15.93
N TRP A 74 -32.48 14.21 16.06
CA TRP A 74 -31.33 13.85 16.90
C TRP A 74 -30.62 15.04 17.54
N GLU A 75 -29.91 14.76 18.62
CA GLU A 75 -29.09 15.68 19.39
C GLU A 75 -27.84 14.95 19.92
N VAL A 76 -26.71 15.66 19.98
CA VAL A 76 -25.41 15.11 20.39
C VAL A 76 -25.01 15.71 21.74
N HIS A 77 -24.75 14.86 22.74
CA HIS A 77 -24.26 15.26 24.05
C HIS A 77 -22.81 14.84 24.24
N TRP A 78 -21.94 15.80 24.54
CA TRP A 78 -20.49 15.59 24.68
C TRP A 78 -20.05 15.29 26.12
N ASP A 79 -20.97 15.25 27.09
CA ASP A 79 -20.66 15.06 28.50
C ASP A 79 -20.31 13.59 28.82
N GLY A 80 -19.04 13.34 29.19
CA GLY A 80 -18.54 12.10 29.82
C GLY A 80 -18.49 10.84 28.95
N GLU A 81 -19.53 10.53 28.18
CA GLU A 81 -19.67 9.28 27.42
C GLU A 81 -19.94 9.46 25.92
N ALA A 82 -20.03 10.70 25.41
CA ALA A 82 -20.29 11.04 24.00
C ALA A 82 -21.47 10.24 23.40
N LEU A 83 -22.69 10.68 23.73
CA LEU A 83 -23.94 10.01 23.39
C LEU A 83 -24.70 10.80 22.33
N ILE A 84 -25.37 10.09 21.43
CA ILE A 84 -26.34 10.66 20.49
C ILE A 84 -27.74 10.14 20.83
N ASN A 85 -28.67 11.07 21.00
CA ASN A 85 -30.07 10.77 21.31
C ASN A 85 -30.89 10.93 20.03
N PHE A 86 -31.74 9.94 19.75
CA PHE A 86 -32.63 9.92 18.60
C PHE A 86 -34.08 9.88 19.05
N GLN A 87 -34.91 10.69 18.40
CA GLN A 87 -36.36 10.66 18.54
C GLN A 87 -36.98 10.34 17.18
N VAL A 88 -37.95 9.43 17.18
CA VAL A 88 -38.61 8.99 15.96
C VAL A 88 -40.11 9.10 16.12
N THR A 89 -40.72 9.90 15.26
CA THR A 89 -42.17 10.15 15.23
C THR A 89 -42.74 9.60 13.93
N PHE A 90 -43.89 8.92 13.97
CA PHE A 90 -44.48 8.33 12.77
C PHE A 90 -46.02 8.38 12.77
N THR A 91 -46.60 8.42 11.57
CA THR A 91 -48.07 8.44 11.37
C THR A 91 -48.62 7.05 11.00
N GLY A 92 -49.83 6.70 11.44
CA GLY A 92 -50.43 5.38 11.16
C GLY A 92 -49.87 4.22 12.01
N ARG A 93 -50.15 2.96 11.64
CA ARG A 93 -49.76 1.74 12.41
C ARG A 93 -48.83 0.81 11.61
N PRO A 94 -47.53 1.13 11.46
CA PRO A 94 -46.57 0.23 10.83
C PRO A 94 -46.39 -1.06 11.66
N ALA A 95 -46.26 -2.21 10.99
CA ALA A 95 -46.08 -3.51 11.67
C ALA A 95 -44.67 -3.68 12.26
N SER A 96 -43.67 -2.99 11.70
CA SER A 96 -42.32 -2.86 12.25
C SER A 96 -41.58 -1.70 11.60
N ILE A 97 -40.77 -0.97 12.36
CA ILE A 97 -39.86 0.08 11.86
C ILE A 97 -38.44 -0.40 12.12
N LEU A 98 -37.56 -0.32 11.14
CA LEU A 98 -36.14 -0.61 11.19
C LEU A 98 -35.36 0.68 10.94
N ILE A 99 -34.59 1.13 11.93
CA ILE A 99 -33.59 2.18 11.76
C ILE A 99 -32.23 1.51 11.79
N GLY A 100 -31.61 1.50 10.63
CA GLY A 100 -30.23 1.12 10.48
C GLY A 100 -29.41 2.37 10.28
N PHE A 101 -28.48 2.64 11.17
CA PHE A 101 -27.20 3.08 10.67
C PHE A 101 -26.73 1.91 9.84
N SER A 102 -26.51 2.09 8.54
CA SER A 102 -26.20 0.91 7.75
C SER A 102 -24.98 0.24 8.42
N ASP A 103 -25.10 -0.97 8.94
CA ASP A 103 -26.06 -1.97 8.50
C ASP A 103 -26.98 -2.65 9.59
N HIS A 104 -28.01 -1.89 10.09
CA HIS A 104 -29.48 -2.23 10.14
C HIS A 104 -30.26 -2.73 11.43
N GLY A 105 -31.02 -1.87 12.16
CA GLY A 105 -31.98 -2.22 13.26
C GLY A 105 -33.31 -2.95 12.91
N LYS A 106 -34.44 -2.93 13.63
CA LYS A 106 -34.83 -2.57 15.01
C LYS A 106 -35.52 -3.82 15.58
N VAL A 107 -35.45 -4.03 16.89
CA VAL A 107 -34.72 -5.18 17.48
C VAL A 107 -33.25 -4.95 17.26
N ASP A 108 -32.47 -4.93 18.33
CA ASP A 108 -31.02 -4.86 18.15
C ASP A 108 -30.61 -5.98 17.20
N GLY A 109 -30.02 -5.59 16.08
CA GLY A 109 -29.97 -6.41 14.88
C GLY A 109 -29.12 -5.79 13.81
N TRP A 110 -28.64 -6.64 12.91
CA TRP A 110 -27.84 -6.25 11.75
C TRP A 110 -28.32 -7.05 10.53
N VAL A 111 -28.11 -6.56 9.31
CA VAL A 111 -28.49 -7.32 8.10
C VAL A 111 -27.27 -7.95 7.45
N ASP A 112 -27.38 -9.24 7.14
CA ASP A 112 -26.30 -9.96 6.49
C ASP A 112 -26.17 -9.63 4.99
N LYS A 113 -25.07 -10.07 4.35
CA LYS A 113 -24.80 -9.86 2.91
C LYS A 113 -25.90 -10.34 1.96
N ARG A 114 -26.89 -11.11 2.44
CA ARG A 114 -28.06 -11.58 1.69
C ARG A 114 -29.32 -10.77 1.98
N TRP A 115 -29.20 -9.61 2.63
CA TRP A 115 -30.28 -8.70 2.99
C TRP A 115 -31.28 -9.28 4.02
N LYS A 116 -30.87 -10.27 4.83
CA LYS A 116 -31.67 -10.85 5.92
C LYS A 116 -31.37 -10.21 7.27
N LEU A 117 -32.42 -9.85 8.01
CA LEU A 117 -32.31 -9.27 9.35
C LEU A 117 -31.89 -10.35 10.37
N ARG A 118 -30.85 -10.08 11.14
CA ARG A 118 -30.34 -10.89 12.26
C ARG A 118 -30.51 -10.13 13.55
N ARG A 119 -30.63 -10.86 14.67
CA ARG A 119 -30.64 -10.27 16.01
C ARG A 119 -29.20 -10.07 16.47
N ASP A 120 -28.92 -8.92 17.07
CA ASP A 120 -27.66 -8.62 17.71
C ASP A 120 -27.57 -9.28 19.08
N ILE A 121 -26.35 -9.66 19.44
CA ILE A 121 -26.01 -10.33 20.69
C ILE A 121 -25.58 -9.30 21.73
N HIS A 122 -25.09 -8.13 21.30
CA HIS A 122 -24.79 -6.98 22.14
C HIS A 122 -25.89 -5.93 21.95
N GLN A 123 -26.31 -5.30 23.05
CA GLN A 123 -27.34 -4.27 23.00
C GLN A 123 -26.67 -2.90 23.03
N ASP A 124 -26.51 -2.29 21.87
CA ASP A 124 -25.73 -1.05 21.67
C ASP A 124 -26.63 0.18 21.48
N CYS A 125 -27.95 -0.03 21.29
CA CYS A 125 -28.97 1.01 21.30
C CYS A 125 -29.91 0.83 22.50
N GLU A 126 -29.96 1.84 23.38
CA GLU A 126 -30.79 1.82 24.58
C GLU A 126 -32.11 2.55 24.29
N LEU A 127 -33.23 1.83 24.34
CA LEU A 127 -34.56 2.42 24.19
C LEU A 127 -34.93 3.14 25.48
N THR A 128 -35.08 4.47 25.43
CA THR A 128 -35.35 5.31 26.60
C THR A 128 -36.84 5.56 26.78
N ASN A 129 -37.61 5.72 25.70
CA ASN A 129 -39.05 6.03 25.76
C ASN A 129 -39.80 5.41 24.57
N SER A 130 -41.06 5.01 24.77
CA SER A 130 -41.93 4.49 23.71
C SER A 130 -43.40 4.84 23.97
N ARG A 131 -44.01 5.55 23.03
CA ARG A 131 -45.44 5.92 22.98
C ARG A 131 -46.06 5.40 21.68
N ASN A 132 -47.39 5.44 21.55
CA ASN A 132 -48.11 4.82 20.42
C ASN A 132 -47.67 5.30 19.02
N ASN A 133 -47.13 6.53 18.90
CA ASN A 133 -46.69 7.13 17.63
C ASN A 133 -45.25 7.68 17.67
N GLN A 134 -44.48 7.36 18.72
CA GLN A 134 -43.15 7.92 18.93
C GLN A 134 -42.27 6.99 19.77
N PHE A 135 -40.98 6.91 19.50
CA PHE A 135 -40.02 6.29 20.41
C PHE A 135 -38.68 7.01 20.40
N GLU A 136 -37.94 6.88 21.49
CA GLU A 136 -36.63 7.48 21.69
C GLU A 136 -35.61 6.42 22.05
N PHE A 137 -34.40 6.57 21.54
CA PHE A 137 -33.28 5.69 21.87
C PHE A 137 -31.97 6.47 21.86
N SER A 138 -31.03 6.03 22.69
CA SER A 138 -29.67 6.58 22.77
C SER A 138 -28.65 5.58 22.26
N ARG A 139 -27.52 6.09 21.76
CA ARG A 139 -26.40 5.29 21.25
C ARG A 139 -25.07 6.00 21.52
N ARG A 140 -24.03 5.24 21.89
CA ARG A 140 -22.65 5.77 21.96
C ARG A 140 -22.09 5.99 20.55
N LEU A 141 -21.26 7.02 20.35
CA LEU A 141 -20.64 7.28 19.03
C LEU A 141 -19.74 6.12 18.55
N VAL A 142 -19.06 5.47 19.50
CA VAL A 142 -18.19 4.30 19.26
C VAL A 142 -18.49 3.24 20.32
N THR A 143 -18.71 2.00 19.88
CA THR A 143 -18.97 0.84 20.74
C THR A 143 -17.77 -0.11 20.73
N CYS A 144 -17.74 -1.05 21.67
CA CYS A 144 -16.69 -2.08 21.74
C CYS A 144 -16.93 -3.24 20.74
N ASP A 145 -18.09 -3.30 20.09
CA ASP A 145 -18.38 -4.30 19.06
C ASP A 145 -17.81 -3.86 17.70
N PRO A 146 -16.84 -4.59 17.11
CA PRO A 146 -16.26 -4.24 15.82
C PRO A 146 -17.24 -4.41 14.63
N ARG A 147 -18.44 -4.96 14.85
CA ARG A 147 -19.50 -5.09 13.85
C ARG A 147 -20.36 -3.83 13.73
N ASP A 148 -20.24 -2.91 14.68
CA ASP A 148 -21.08 -1.72 14.73
C ASP A 148 -20.60 -0.57 13.84
N TYR A 149 -21.57 0.22 13.39
CA TYR A 149 -21.32 1.45 12.65
C TYR A 149 -20.69 2.53 13.55
N ARG A 150 -19.43 2.89 13.33
CA ARG A 150 -18.76 3.97 14.06
C ARG A 150 -19.24 5.33 13.54
N ILE A 151 -19.84 6.14 14.42
CA ILE A 151 -20.28 7.51 14.10
C ILE A 151 -19.07 8.43 14.28
N GLU A 152 -18.59 8.99 13.18
CA GLU A 152 -17.41 9.88 13.12
C GLU A 152 -17.78 11.16 12.33
N LYS A 153 -16.90 12.18 12.34
CA LYS A 153 -17.11 13.41 11.57
C LYS A 153 -17.07 13.08 10.07
N GLY A 154 -18.02 13.63 9.30
CA GLY A 154 -18.19 13.34 7.87
C GLY A 154 -19.58 12.78 7.52
N THR A 155 -19.68 12.04 6.42
CA THR A 155 -20.95 11.48 5.95
C THR A 155 -21.48 10.39 6.88
N SER A 156 -22.77 10.43 7.19
CA SER A 156 -23.49 9.40 7.93
C SER A 156 -24.59 8.78 7.06
N ASN A 157 -24.56 7.45 6.93
CA ASN A 157 -25.48 6.68 6.10
C ASN A 157 -26.63 6.11 6.93
N ILE A 158 -27.82 6.67 6.78
CA ILE A 158 -29.01 6.26 7.53
C ILE A 158 -29.96 5.49 6.62
N LEU A 159 -30.08 4.17 6.85
CA LEU A 159 -31.14 3.35 6.29
C LEU A 159 -32.36 3.38 7.21
N LEU A 160 -33.50 3.72 6.62
CA LEU A 160 -34.80 3.51 7.24
C LEU A 160 -35.59 2.45 6.45
N ALA A 161 -36.19 1.48 7.14
CA ALA A 161 -37.10 0.51 6.53
C ALA A 161 -38.37 0.30 7.36
N ILE A 162 -39.50 0.10 6.70
CA ILE A 162 -40.80 -0.15 7.34
C ILE A 162 -41.45 -1.43 6.79
N GLY A 163 -42.05 -2.20 7.70
CA GLY A 163 -42.92 -3.32 7.40
C GLY A 163 -44.36 -2.84 7.41
N THR A 164 -45.02 -2.84 6.26
CA THR A 164 -46.36 -2.24 6.12
C THR A 164 -47.49 -3.14 6.60
N ARG A 165 -47.31 -4.48 6.58
CA ARG A 165 -48.35 -5.47 6.96
C ARG A 165 -47.85 -6.60 7.86
N LYS A 166 -46.57 -6.93 7.81
CA LYS A 166 -45.92 -8.00 8.60
C LYS A 166 -44.60 -7.51 9.16
N ARG A 167 -44.14 -8.14 10.25
CA ARG A 167 -42.82 -7.90 10.82
C ARG A 167 -41.73 -8.19 9.79
N LEU A 168 -40.82 -7.25 9.59
CA LEU A 168 -39.70 -7.37 8.66
C LEU A 168 -38.79 -8.55 9.05
N LYS A 169 -38.53 -9.44 8.09
CA LYS A 169 -37.54 -10.53 8.20
C LYS A 169 -36.38 -10.37 7.21
N SER A 170 -36.59 -9.59 6.15
CA SER A 170 -35.64 -9.34 5.06
C SER A 170 -36.00 -8.02 4.40
N LEU A 171 -35.00 -7.26 3.96
CA LEU A 171 -35.20 -6.04 3.18
C LEU A 171 -35.62 -6.33 1.73
N ARG A 172 -35.51 -7.59 1.28
CA ARG A 172 -36.02 -8.07 -0.02
C ARG A 172 -37.49 -8.50 0.01
N ASP A 173 -38.15 -8.42 1.16
CA ASP A 173 -39.57 -8.77 1.25
C ASP A 173 -40.41 -7.75 0.45
N PRO A 174 -41.35 -8.19 -0.41
CA PRO A 174 -42.24 -7.28 -1.13
C PRO A 174 -43.04 -6.32 -0.24
N ASN A 175 -43.20 -6.64 1.05
CA ASN A 175 -43.92 -5.81 2.02
C ASN A 175 -43.01 -4.82 2.77
N ALA A 176 -41.71 -4.82 2.47
CA ALA A 176 -40.72 -3.88 3.00
C ALA A 176 -40.62 -2.65 2.11
N ALA A 177 -40.73 -1.46 2.70
CA ALA A 177 -40.37 -0.21 2.03
C ALA A 177 -39.14 0.37 2.74
N HIS A 178 -38.10 0.75 2.00
CA HIS A 178 -36.86 1.25 2.59
C HIS A 178 -36.25 2.39 1.78
N GLN A 179 -35.55 3.31 2.45
CA GLN A 179 -34.83 4.43 1.86
C GLN A 179 -33.50 4.65 2.59
N ILE A 180 -32.47 5.08 1.86
CA ILE A 180 -31.20 5.52 2.41
C ILE A 180 -31.12 7.03 2.25
N ARG A 181 -30.72 7.74 3.31
CA ARG A 181 -30.43 9.17 3.30
C ARG A 181 -29.03 9.42 3.84
N PHE A 182 -28.41 10.47 3.30
CA PHE A 182 -27.08 10.95 3.67
C PHE A 182 -27.25 12.24 4.49
N THR A 183 -26.53 12.33 5.60
CA THR A 183 -26.51 13.54 6.45
C THR A 183 -25.20 13.59 7.24
N GLN A 184 -24.95 14.67 7.98
CA GLN A 184 -23.86 14.77 8.95
C GLN A 184 -24.45 14.73 10.36
N LEU A 185 -24.29 13.60 11.07
CA LEU A 185 -24.79 13.46 12.44
C LEU A 185 -24.03 14.35 13.44
N LEU A 186 -22.74 14.57 13.19
CA LEU A 186 -21.85 15.43 13.98
C LEU A 186 -21.62 16.76 13.22
N ALA A 187 -22.66 17.59 13.14
CA ALA A 187 -22.57 18.93 12.58
C ALA A 187 -22.03 19.92 13.63
N ASP A 188 -21.24 20.91 13.20
CA ASP A 188 -20.73 21.96 14.09
C ASP A 188 -21.88 22.98 14.32
N ASN A 189 -22.55 22.93 15.48
CA ASN A 189 -23.76 23.71 15.84
C ASN A 189 -23.48 25.19 16.20
N ASP A 190 -22.94 25.97 15.28
CA ASP A 190 -22.80 27.44 15.44
C ASP A 190 -23.51 28.24 14.33
N GLY A 191 -24.52 27.65 13.68
CA GLY A 191 -25.50 28.41 12.92
C GLY A 191 -26.58 28.91 13.87
N GLY A 192 -26.41 30.13 14.40
CA GLY A 192 -27.44 30.77 15.22
C GLY A 192 -28.82 30.68 14.57
N ASP A 193 -29.82 30.39 15.39
CA ASP A 193 -31.21 30.20 15.00
C ASP A 193 -31.73 31.39 14.18
N LEU A 194 -32.09 31.15 12.91
CA LEU A 194 -32.59 32.18 11.98
C LEU A 194 -34.12 32.36 12.05
N THR A 195 -34.80 31.72 13.00
CA THR A 195 -36.27 31.75 13.06
C THR A 195 -36.87 32.88 13.92
N GLU A 196 -36.14 33.45 14.89
CA GLU A 196 -36.67 34.51 15.77
C GLU A 196 -36.65 35.94 15.17
N VAL A 197 -35.93 36.19 14.07
CA VAL A 197 -35.79 37.55 13.49
C VAL A 197 -36.95 37.92 12.56
N SER A 198 -37.81 36.97 12.17
CA SER A 198 -38.86 37.16 11.16
C SER A 198 -39.96 38.15 11.59
N ASP A 199 -40.31 38.22 12.87
CA ASP A 199 -41.48 39.00 13.33
C ASP A 199 -41.19 40.49 13.56
N GLN A 200 -39.92 40.92 13.53
CA GLN A 200 -39.53 42.33 13.71
C GLN A 200 -39.33 43.10 12.38
N MET A 201 -39.49 42.46 11.21
CA MET A 201 -39.06 43.02 9.92
C MET A 201 -40.02 44.02 9.24
N ALA A 202 -41.12 44.46 9.88
CA ALA A 202 -42.11 45.31 9.23
C ALA A 202 -41.70 46.80 9.05
N ASN A 203 -40.66 47.29 9.74
CA ASN A 203 -40.22 48.70 9.71
C ASN A 203 -38.70 48.87 9.44
N LEU A 204 -38.13 48.08 8.53
CA LEU A 204 -36.71 48.15 8.19
C LEU A 204 -36.43 49.13 7.04
N HIS A 205 -35.51 50.07 7.27
CA HIS A 205 -34.95 50.94 6.22
C HIS A 205 -33.50 50.55 5.92
N THR A 206 -33.18 50.36 4.65
CA THR A 206 -31.82 50.02 4.20
C THR A 206 -31.06 51.27 3.78
N LEU A 207 -29.89 51.50 4.39
CA LEU A 207 -28.94 52.54 3.99
C LEU A 207 -27.72 51.87 3.37
N GLU A 208 -27.35 52.29 2.17
CA GLU A 208 -26.20 51.77 1.44
C GLU A 208 -25.14 52.85 1.24
N ILE A 209 -23.88 52.53 1.55
CA ILE A 209 -22.73 53.43 1.44
C ILE A 209 -21.70 52.77 0.53
N ARG A 210 -21.37 53.42 -0.60
CA ARG A 210 -20.44 52.90 -1.61
C ARG A 210 -19.37 53.94 -1.95
N ALA A 211 -18.17 53.46 -2.25
CA ALA A 211 -17.18 54.24 -2.98
C ALA A 211 -17.39 54.01 -4.48
N GLU A 212 -17.92 55.01 -5.19
CA GLU A 212 -18.27 54.86 -6.61
C GLU A 212 -17.05 55.09 -7.52
N ASN A 213 -16.93 54.25 -8.57
CA ASN A 213 -15.96 54.39 -9.68
C ASN A 213 -14.48 54.55 -9.25
N VAL A 214 -14.05 53.87 -8.18
CA VAL A 214 -12.66 53.90 -7.71
C VAL A 214 -11.74 53.15 -8.66
N LEU A 215 -10.74 53.85 -9.21
CA LEU A 215 -9.64 53.21 -9.94
C LEU A 215 -8.59 52.72 -8.92
N ILE A 216 -8.52 51.41 -8.68
CA ILE A 216 -7.56 50.82 -7.74
C ILE A 216 -6.13 51.03 -8.27
N PRO A 217 -5.23 51.74 -7.55
CA PRO A 217 -3.86 51.91 -7.97
C PRO A 217 -3.11 50.57 -8.11
N ALA A 218 -2.11 50.51 -8.99
CA ALA A 218 -1.25 49.32 -9.17
C ALA A 218 -0.26 49.09 -8.01
N ARG A 219 -0.57 49.61 -6.82
CA ARG A 219 0.26 49.54 -5.60
C ARG A 219 -0.26 48.39 -4.74
N VAL A 220 0.65 47.74 -4.03
CA VAL A 220 0.43 46.59 -3.13
C VAL A 220 -0.79 46.77 -2.21
N THR A 221 -0.83 47.89 -1.48
CA THR A 221 -1.86 48.22 -0.51
C THR A 221 -2.29 49.65 -0.76
N THR A 222 -3.60 49.87 -0.90
CA THR A 222 -4.20 51.20 -0.99
C THR A 222 -5.34 51.29 0.00
N TYR A 223 -5.34 52.30 0.87
CA TYR A 223 -6.47 52.62 1.73
C TYR A 223 -7.24 53.76 1.08
N TRP A 224 -8.49 53.50 0.72
CA TRP A 224 -9.34 54.46 0.02
C TRP A 224 -10.45 54.98 0.94
N CYS A 225 -10.56 56.30 1.08
CA CYS A 225 -11.53 56.95 1.96
C CYS A 225 -12.64 57.57 1.12
N ALA A 226 -13.89 57.19 1.40
CA ALA A 226 -15.09 57.78 0.82
C ALA A 226 -16.00 58.31 1.93
N ILE A 227 -16.17 59.63 1.99
CA ILE A 227 -16.99 60.36 2.95
C ILE A 227 -18.30 60.77 2.28
N VAL A 228 -19.41 60.27 2.83
CA VAL A 228 -20.76 60.43 2.28
C VAL A 228 -21.66 61.17 3.27
N GLU A 229 -22.48 62.09 2.75
CA GLU A 229 -23.50 62.78 3.54
C GLU A 229 -24.79 61.94 3.61
N LEU A 230 -25.36 61.83 4.81
CA LEU A 230 -26.62 61.13 5.07
C LEU A 230 -27.83 62.02 4.74
N GLY A 231 -28.88 61.40 4.20
CA GLY A 231 -30.10 62.10 3.81
C GLY A 231 -30.87 62.76 4.97
N GLU A 232 -31.70 63.76 4.63
CA GLU A 232 -32.44 64.62 5.58
C GLU A 232 -33.33 63.86 6.59
N ALA A 233 -33.82 62.66 6.24
CA ALA A 233 -34.64 61.85 7.15
C ALA A 233 -33.87 61.43 8.42
N LEU A 234 -32.58 61.07 8.29
CA LEU A 234 -31.73 60.64 9.40
C LEU A 234 -31.25 61.83 10.27
N LYS A 235 -31.35 63.06 9.75
CA LYS A 235 -31.08 64.29 10.53
C LYS A 235 -32.24 64.61 11.48
N ARG A 236 -33.47 64.19 11.17
CA ARG A 236 -34.69 64.49 11.94
C ARG A 236 -34.97 63.51 13.08
N SER A 237 -34.70 62.23 12.89
CA SER A 237 -34.96 61.20 13.90
C SER A 237 -33.81 60.20 14.06
N LYS A 238 -33.63 59.70 15.28
CA LYS A 238 -32.63 58.70 15.63
C LYS A 238 -33.11 57.31 15.24
N HIS A 239 -32.26 56.53 14.60
CA HIS A 239 -32.47 55.15 14.22
C HIS A 239 -31.42 54.24 14.89
N HIS A 240 -31.64 52.92 14.85
CA HIS A 240 -30.64 51.94 15.30
C HIS A 240 -30.36 50.95 14.17
N VAL A 241 -29.08 50.76 13.84
CA VAL A 241 -28.62 49.74 12.90
C VAL A 241 -28.66 48.41 13.65
N ILE A 242 -29.53 47.52 13.18
CA ILE A 242 -29.71 46.17 13.74
C ILE A 242 -29.11 45.08 12.85
N LYS A 243 -28.71 45.42 11.62
CA LYS A 243 -28.03 44.52 10.70
C LYS A 243 -27.11 45.32 9.79
N TYR A 244 -25.93 44.79 9.48
CA TYR A 244 -25.13 45.27 8.35
C TYR A 244 -24.45 44.11 7.61
N GLU A 245 -24.20 44.31 6.32
CA GLU A 245 -23.54 43.34 5.43
C GLU A 245 -22.71 44.07 4.37
N ALA A 246 -21.79 43.34 3.73
CA ALA A 246 -20.91 43.90 2.73
C ALA A 246 -21.48 43.80 1.33
N VAL A 247 -21.43 44.92 0.59
CA VAL A 247 -21.78 44.97 -0.82
C VAL A 247 -20.52 45.26 -1.63
N ILE A 248 -20.09 44.27 -2.42
CA ILE A 248 -18.87 44.36 -3.23
C ILE A 248 -19.25 44.12 -4.69
N SER A 249 -18.74 44.98 -5.59
CA SER A 249 -18.97 44.84 -7.02
C SER A 249 -18.49 43.47 -7.55
N PRO A 250 -19.28 42.77 -8.37
CA PRO A 250 -18.87 41.51 -8.99
C PRO A 250 -17.55 41.67 -9.74
N GLY A 251 -16.55 40.84 -9.43
CA GLY A 251 -15.19 40.92 -9.98
C GLY A 251 -14.16 41.65 -9.11
N ASN A 252 -14.60 42.45 -8.13
CA ASN A 252 -13.70 43.19 -7.23
C ASN A 252 -13.52 42.52 -5.85
N VAL A 253 -14.21 41.41 -5.60
CA VAL A 253 -14.15 40.64 -4.34
C VAL A 253 -12.73 40.25 -3.96
N GLN A 254 -11.87 40.00 -4.96
CA GLN A 254 -10.47 39.61 -4.78
C GLN A 254 -9.54 40.76 -4.39
N PHE A 255 -9.96 42.02 -4.58
CA PHE A 255 -9.13 43.19 -4.30
C PHE A 255 -9.51 43.86 -2.97
N VAL A 256 -10.75 43.70 -2.49
CA VAL A 256 -11.23 44.33 -1.24
C VAL A 256 -10.90 43.44 -0.05
N HIS A 257 -9.90 43.82 0.75
CA HIS A 257 -9.40 43.03 1.89
C HIS A 257 -10.23 43.23 3.17
N HIS A 258 -10.60 44.48 3.47
CA HIS A 258 -11.57 44.85 4.50
C HIS A 258 -12.07 46.27 4.23
N PHE A 259 -13.17 46.64 4.87
CA PHE A 259 -13.56 48.04 4.97
C PHE A 259 -14.26 48.33 6.29
N GLU A 260 -14.11 49.56 6.74
CA GLU A 260 -14.64 50.06 8.01
C GLU A 260 -15.46 51.33 7.77
N VAL A 261 -16.55 51.47 8.50
CA VAL A 261 -17.44 52.63 8.46
C VAL A 261 -17.27 53.42 9.74
N PHE A 262 -16.96 54.69 9.62
CA PHE A 262 -16.74 55.61 10.73
C PHE A 262 -17.76 56.76 10.70
N HIS A 263 -18.13 57.27 11.88
CA HIS A 263 -18.88 58.51 12.02
C HIS A 263 -17.94 59.71 12.17
N CYS A 264 -18.20 60.77 11.40
CA CYS A 264 -17.45 62.03 11.43
C CYS A 264 -18.17 63.11 12.25
N GLN A 265 -17.41 63.89 13.01
CA GLN A 265 -17.98 64.95 13.88
C GLN A 265 -17.72 66.36 13.38
N GLN A 266 -16.68 66.58 12.58
CA GLN A 266 -16.26 67.93 12.14
C GLN A 266 -16.35 68.12 10.62
N MET A 267 -16.92 67.14 9.91
CA MET A 267 -17.00 67.18 8.46
C MET A 267 -18.14 68.09 7.98
N THR A 268 -17.88 68.83 6.90
CA THR A 268 -18.83 69.79 6.31
C THR A 268 -19.14 69.53 4.83
N ARG A 269 -18.39 68.62 4.18
CA ARG A 269 -18.54 68.27 2.75
C ARG A 269 -18.17 66.81 2.49
N PRO A 270 -18.70 66.16 1.44
CA PRO A 270 -18.26 64.82 1.03
C PRO A 270 -16.85 64.84 0.41
N PHE A 271 -16.19 63.69 0.41
CA PHE A 271 -14.82 63.52 -0.12
C PHE A 271 -14.61 62.07 -0.61
N ALA A 272 -13.81 61.86 -1.64
CA ALA A 272 -13.36 60.53 -2.03
C ALA A 272 -11.92 60.59 -2.56
N GLY A 273 -11.03 59.76 -2.02
CA GLY A 273 -9.61 59.76 -2.41
C GLY A 273 -8.77 58.81 -1.55
N ASP A 274 -7.46 58.81 -1.78
CA ASP A 274 -6.53 58.02 -0.98
C ASP A 274 -6.51 58.56 0.46
N CYS A 275 -6.69 57.67 1.44
CA CYS A 275 -6.74 58.03 2.86
C CYS A 275 -5.43 58.63 3.39
N SER A 276 -4.31 58.32 2.75
CA SER A 276 -2.98 58.70 3.21
C SER A 276 -2.47 59.97 2.54
N GLU A 277 -2.79 60.16 1.26
CA GLU A 277 -2.27 61.28 0.45
C GLU A 277 -3.24 62.46 0.39
N ASP A 278 -4.54 62.21 0.28
CA ASP A 278 -5.52 63.24 -0.10
C ASP A 278 -6.54 63.60 1.00
N LYS A 279 -6.49 62.92 2.16
CA LYS A 279 -7.50 63.02 3.21
C LYS A 279 -7.53 64.42 3.85
N PRO A 280 -8.68 65.13 3.85
CA PRO A 280 -8.80 66.45 4.47
C PRO A 280 -8.62 66.38 5.99
N SER A 281 -8.03 67.42 6.57
CA SER A 281 -7.69 67.47 8.00
C SER A 281 -8.90 67.24 8.93
N GLU A 282 -10.08 67.68 8.51
CA GLU A 282 -11.35 67.56 9.22
C GLU A 282 -11.81 66.08 9.35
N ALA A 283 -11.37 65.22 8.42
CA ALA A 283 -11.66 63.78 8.43
C ALA A 283 -10.88 63.01 9.50
N SER A 284 -9.96 63.65 10.22
CA SER A 284 -9.38 63.10 11.46
C SER A 284 -10.44 62.91 12.56
N SER A 285 -11.56 63.64 12.50
CA SER A 285 -12.70 63.47 13.39
C SER A 285 -13.50 62.19 13.13
N CYS A 286 -13.26 61.49 12.02
CA CYS A 286 -13.94 60.26 11.63
C CYS A 286 -13.28 59.02 12.26
N SER A 287 -13.35 58.91 13.59
CA SER A 287 -12.67 57.83 14.36
C SER A 287 -13.64 56.87 15.06
N LYS A 288 -14.92 57.20 15.14
CA LYS A 288 -15.92 56.33 15.77
C LYS A 288 -16.38 55.25 14.80
N VAL A 289 -15.94 54.01 15.02
CA VAL A 289 -16.35 52.84 14.22
C VAL A 289 -17.84 52.54 14.43
N LEU A 290 -18.59 52.43 13.34
CA LEU A 290 -20.00 52.01 13.32
C LEU A 290 -20.17 50.58 12.80
N ALA A 291 -19.34 50.18 11.84
CA ALA A 291 -19.35 48.85 11.26
C ALA A 291 -17.94 48.52 10.75
N ALA A 292 -17.54 47.26 10.86
CA ALA A 292 -16.31 46.74 10.30
C ALA A 292 -16.59 45.42 9.62
N TRP A 293 -15.99 45.22 8.45
CA TRP A 293 -16.14 44.00 7.68
C TRP A 293 -14.80 43.60 7.07
N ALA A 294 -14.49 42.31 7.11
CA ALA A 294 -13.30 41.72 6.49
C ALA A 294 -13.70 40.54 5.59
N MET A 295 -12.85 40.21 4.62
CA MET A 295 -13.10 39.11 3.68
C MET A 295 -13.59 37.83 4.37
N GLY A 296 -14.76 37.33 3.93
CA GLY A 296 -15.36 36.10 4.42
C GLY A 296 -16.27 36.25 5.64
N ALA A 297 -16.41 37.45 6.21
CA ALA A 297 -17.42 37.71 7.23
C ALA A 297 -18.82 37.71 6.60
N ASN A 298 -19.74 36.93 7.17
CA ASN A 298 -21.16 36.93 6.82
C ASN A 298 -21.87 38.17 7.39
N GLN A 299 -23.17 38.34 7.09
CA GLN A 299 -23.99 39.40 7.68
C GLN A 299 -23.90 39.40 9.22
N ILE A 300 -23.83 40.59 9.82
CA ILE A 300 -23.86 40.77 11.27
C ILE A 300 -25.24 41.28 11.66
N VAL A 301 -25.92 40.57 12.55
CA VAL A 301 -27.23 40.93 13.12
C VAL A 301 -27.01 41.22 14.60
N TYR A 302 -27.47 42.38 15.06
CA TYR A 302 -27.45 42.74 16.49
C TYR A 302 -28.55 41.98 17.24
N PRO A 303 -28.35 41.65 18.53
CA PRO A 303 -29.36 40.98 19.33
C PRO A 303 -30.59 41.89 19.54
N PRO A 304 -31.79 41.33 19.79
CA PRO A 304 -33.04 42.08 19.85
C PRO A 304 -33.06 43.24 20.86
N GLU A 305 -32.25 43.16 21.91
CA GLU A 305 -32.16 44.15 22.98
C GLU A 305 -31.24 45.34 22.64
N ALA A 306 -30.51 45.29 21.52
CA ALA A 306 -29.50 46.29 21.17
C ALA A 306 -29.45 46.63 19.67
N GLY A 307 -29.03 47.87 19.37
CA GLY A 307 -28.71 48.28 18.01
C GLY A 307 -27.82 49.52 18.02
N MET A 308 -27.03 49.71 16.96
CA MET A 308 -26.07 50.81 16.90
C MET A 308 -26.78 52.12 16.52
N PRO A 309 -26.78 53.16 17.38
CA PRO A 309 -27.53 54.39 17.10
C PRO A 309 -26.94 55.22 15.94
N LEU A 310 -27.81 55.70 15.06
CA LEU A 310 -27.48 56.55 13.92
C LEU A 310 -28.53 57.66 13.72
N GLY A 311 -28.10 58.91 13.56
CA GLY A 311 -29.00 60.05 13.33
C GLY A 311 -29.59 60.68 14.60
N GLY A 312 -30.48 61.67 14.41
CA GLY A 312 -31.16 62.44 15.47
C GLY A 312 -30.74 63.92 15.55
N THR A 313 -31.44 64.71 16.35
CA THR A 313 -31.19 66.16 16.49
C THR A 313 -29.82 66.42 17.11
N GLY A 314 -28.90 67.01 16.32
CA GLY A 314 -27.51 67.27 16.70
C GLY A 314 -26.49 66.26 16.15
N PHE A 315 -26.93 65.27 15.37
CA PHE A 315 -26.05 64.32 14.69
C PHE A 315 -25.42 64.96 13.44
N VAL A 316 -24.08 64.92 13.34
CA VAL A 316 -23.36 65.37 12.14
C VAL A 316 -23.49 64.31 11.05
N PRO A 317 -24.11 64.60 9.90
CA PRO A 317 -24.60 63.59 8.96
C PRO A 317 -23.54 63.10 7.99
N PHE A 318 -22.30 62.85 8.44
CA PHE A 318 -21.22 62.40 7.56
C PHE A 318 -20.62 61.10 8.07
N LEU A 319 -20.56 60.10 7.18
CA LEU A 319 -19.92 58.82 7.42
C LEU A 319 -18.74 58.64 6.48
N MET A 320 -17.64 58.09 6.97
CA MET A 320 -16.47 57.72 6.19
C MET A 320 -16.42 56.20 6.04
N VAL A 321 -16.40 55.70 4.81
CA VAL A 321 -16.01 54.33 4.49
C VAL A 321 -14.53 54.34 4.12
N GLU A 322 -13.74 53.56 4.85
CA GLU A 322 -12.34 53.29 4.54
C GLU A 322 -12.22 51.87 3.99
N ILE A 323 -11.74 51.74 2.75
CA ILE A 323 -11.63 50.46 2.05
C ILE A 323 -10.15 50.16 1.84
N HIS A 324 -9.70 49.03 2.38
CA HIS A 324 -8.37 48.52 2.11
C HIS A 324 -8.42 47.64 0.86
N TYR A 325 -7.83 48.14 -0.23
CA TYR A 325 -7.56 47.37 -1.44
C TYR A 325 -6.16 46.73 -1.37
N ASN A 326 -6.09 45.42 -1.56
CA ASN A 326 -4.84 44.66 -1.60
C ASN A 326 -4.64 44.06 -3.00
N ASN A 327 -3.54 44.42 -3.66
CA ASN A 327 -3.19 44.03 -5.02
C ASN A 327 -1.76 43.44 -5.06
N GLU A 328 -1.57 42.28 -4.42
CA GLU A 328 -0.29 41.57 -4.38
C GLU A 328 -0.31 40.19 -5.05
N GLN A 329 0.48 40.07 -6.12
CA GLN A 329 0.91 38.80 -6.71
C GLN A 329 2.11 38.23 -5.94
N LYS A 330 1.87 37.19 -5.14
CA LYS A 330 2.70 35.97 -4.89
C LYS A 330 2.28 35.31 -3.56
N LEU A 331 2.47 33.99 -3.46
CA LEU A 331 2.27 33.20 -2.22
C LEU A 331 2.98 33.89 -1.02
N PRO A 332 2.25 34.27 0.04
CA PRO A 332 2.84 34.99 1.16
C PRO A 332 3.76 34.09 2.01
N ASN A 333 4.81 34.71 2.56
CA ASN A 333 5.82 34.05 3.39
C ASN A 333 5.26 33.46 4.70
N ASN A 334 4.06 33.88 5.11
CA ASN A 334 3.38 33.40 6.31
C ASN A 334 2.47 32.19 6.06
N GLY A 335 2.41 31.66 4.83
CA GLY A 335 1.55 30.52 4.47
C GLY A 335 0.08 30.88 4.21
N ILE A 336 -0.76 29.86 4.08
CA ILE A 336 -2.21 29.95 3.86
C ILE A 336 -2.99 29.32 5.02
N PHE A 337 -4.16 29.86 5.34
CA PHE A 337 -5.13 29.32 6.29
C PHE A 337 -6.31 28.75 5.52
N ILE A 338 -6.55 27.46 5.70
CA ILE A 338 -7.66 26.75 5.05
C ILE A 338 -8.85 26.75 6.01
N PHE A 339 -9.97 27.31 5.54
CA PHE A 339 -11.20 27.44 6.31
C PHE A 339 -12.32 26.50 5.83
N ALA A 340 -12.22 25.94 4.62
CA ALA A 340 -13.15 24.91 4.16
C ALA A 340 -12.51 23.94 3.16
N SER A 341 -13.10 22.76 3.02
CA SER A 341 -12.63 21.69 2.13
C SER A 341 -13.80 20.89 1.56
N GLN A 342 -13.76 20.55 0.27
CA GLN A 342 -14.73 19.68 -0.40
C GLN A 342 -14.03 18.48 -1.02
N LEU A 343 -14.37 17.28 -0.55
CA LEU A 343 -13.85 16.02 -1.06
C LEU A 343 -14.65 15.59 -2.31
N HIS A 344 -13.95 15.14 -3.35
CA HIS A 344 -14.56 14.79 -4.63
C HIS A 344 -13.92 13.54 -5.25
N ALA A 345 -14.79 12.59 -5.62
CA ALA A 345 -14.51 11.38 -6.38
C ALA A 345 -15.76 10.95 -7.18
N HIS A 346 -15.58 10.10 -8.18
CA HIS A 346 -16.66 9.57 -9.01
C HIS A 346 -17.30 8.31 -8.38
N LEU A 347 -18.08 7.55 -9.16
CA LEU A 347 -19.06 6.56 -8.69
C LEU A 347 -18.48 5.45 -7.78
N THR A 348 -17.19 5.12 -7.90
CA THR A 348 -16.56 4.08 -7.08
C THR A 348 -15.91 4.60 -5.81
N GLY A 349 -15.85 5.91 -5.57
CA GLY A 349 -15.33 6.49 -4.33
C GLY A 349 -16.13 6.07 -3.09
N ARG A 350 -15.43 5.73 -2.00
CA ARG A 350 -16.04 5.32 -0.71
C ARG A 350 -15.46 6.00 0.52
N LYS A 351 -14.22 6.50 0.43
CA LYS A 351 -13.51 7.15 1.54
C LYS A 351 -12.52 8.15 0.99
N LEU A 352 -12.47 9.37 1.52
CA LEU A 352 -11.45 10.35 1.18
C LEU A 352 -10.91 11.07 2.42
N PHE A 353 -9.62 11.39 2.45
CA PHE A 353 -9.04 12.26 3.48
C PHE A 353 -7.78 12.98 2.98
N THR A 354 -7.52 14.17 3.53
CA THR A 354 -6.34 14.99 3.25
C THR A 354 -5.63 15.33 4.54
N SER A 355 -4.30 15.25 4.57
CA SER A 355 -3.47 15.56 5.74
C SER A 355 -2.39 16.60 5.41
N VAL A 356 -2.06 17.42 6.40
CA VAL A 356 -0.94 18.37 6.33
C VAL A 356 0.28 17.73 6.98
N ILE A 357 1.39 17.71 6.26
CA ILE A 357 2.65 17.10 6.69
C ILE A 357 3.76 18.16 6.67
N ARG A 358 4.54 18.27 7.75
CA ARG A 358 5.69 19.16 7.85
C ARG A 358 6.91 18.36 8.32
N ASP A 359 8.02 18.47 7.58
CA ASP A 359 9.25 17.70 7.86
C ASP A 359 9.00 16.18 8.06
N GLY A 360 8.06 15.68 7.26
CA GLY A 360 7.67 14.29 7.29
C GLY A 360 6.70 13.88 8.42
N LYS A 361 6.32 14.77 9.33
CA LYS A 361 5.34 14.49 10.40
C LYS A 361 3.96 15.00 10.03
N LYS A 362 2.90 14.24 10.33
CA LYS A 362 1.51 14.71 10.20
C LYS A 362 1.26 15.77 11.28
N VAL A 363 1.05 17.02 10.86
CA VAL A 363 0.83 18.16 11.77
C VAL A 363 -0.65 18.52 11.92
N ALA A 364 -1.47 18.20 10.92
CA ALA A 364 -2.92 18.35 10.98
C ALA A 364 -3.61 17.38 10.01
N GLU A 365 -4.88 17.08 10.27
CA GLU A 365 -5.77 16.49 9.26
C GLU A 365 -6.65 17.60 8.71
N LEU A 366 -6.67 17.74 7.38
CA LEU A 366 -7.41 18.81 6.73
C LEU A 366 -8.89 18.46 6.61
N ASN A 367 -9.19 17.28 6.10
CA ASN A 367 -10.55 16.77 5.96
C ASN A 367 -10.49 15.24 5.88
N ARG A 368 -11.50 14.56 6.41
CA ARG A 368 -11.64 13.10 6.37
C ARG A 368 -13.11 12.75 6.31
N ASP A 369 -13.44 11.87 5.39
CA ASP A 369 -14.73 11.23 5.29
C ASP A 369 -14.53 9.74 5.02
N ASP A 370 -14.67 8.95 6.09
CA ASP A 370 -14.52 7.49 6.08
C ASP A 370 -15.76 6.77 5.52
N HIS A 371 -16.83 7.50 5.19
CA HIS A 371 -18.11 6.99 4.69
C HIS A 371 -18.60 7.74 3.43
N TYR A 372 -17.68 8.41 2.74
CA TYR A 372 -17.96 9.26 1.58
C TYR A 372 -18.84 8.56 0.53
N SER A 373 -19.80 9.33 -0.01
CA SER A 373 -20.63 8.92 -1.14
C SER A 373 -20.53 9.93 -2.29
N PRO A 374 -20.28 9.49 -3.53
CA PRO A 374 -20.26 10.39 -4.68
C PRO A 374 -21.62 11.04 -4.97
N HIS A 375 -22.70 10.51 -4.40
CA HIS A 375 -24.05 11.05 -4.51
C HIS A 375 -24.33 12.19 -3.51
N TRP A 376 -23.43 12.42 -2.55
CA TRP A 376 -23.56 13.45 -1.55
C TRP A 376 -22.20 14.08 -1.25
N GLN A 377 -21.95 15.23 -1.90
CA GLN A 377 -20.68 15.96 -1.81
C GLN A 377 -20.98 17.36 -1.30
N HIS A 378 -20.39 17.73 -0.18
CA HIS A 378 -20.61 19.02 0.46
C HIS A 378 -19.27 19.71 0.78
N ILE A 379 -19.34 21.03 0.91
CA ILE A 379 -18.22 21.83 1.40
C ILE A 379 -18.25 21.74 2.92
N GLN A 380 -17.18 21.19 3.50
CA GLN A 380 -17.02 21.09 4.94
C GLN A 380 -16.27 22.34 5.45
N PRO A 381 -16.91 23.22 6.24
CA PRO A 381 -16.17 24.23 6.99
C PRO A 381 -15.26 23.56 8.03
N LEU A 382 -14.05 24.07 8.18
CA LEU A 382 -13.03 23.56 9.10
C LEU A 382 -12.89 24.52 10.28
N ARG A 383 -13.01 24.02 11.51
CA ARG A 383 -12.76 24.79 12.73
C ARG A 383 -11.95 23.94 13.72
N PRO A 384 -10.83 24.42 14.28
CA PRO A 384 -10.13 25.66 13.90
C PRO A 384 -9.60 25.60 12.44
N TYR A 385 -9.29 26.76 11.86
CA TYR A 385 -8.70 26.84 10.51
C TYR A 385 -7.33 26.16 10.47
N VAL A 386 -7.04 25.49 9.36
CA VAL A 386 -5.81 24.72 9.20
C VAL A 386 -4.73 25.57 8.53
N HIS A 387 -3.65 25.86 9.25
CA HIS A 387 -2.54 26.69 8.75
C HIS A 387 -1.47 25.87 8.01
N VAL A 388 -1.18 26.24 6.76
CA VAL A 388 -0.18 25.63 5.89
C VAL A 388 0.91 26.65 5.57
N GLN A 389 2.07 26.51 6.20
CA GLN A 389 3.23 27.42 6.04
C GLN A 389 4.08 27.11 4.79
N THR A 390 4.56 28.15 4.12
CA THR A 390 5.63 28.09 3.11
C THR A 390 6.97 28.28 3.82
N VAL A 391 8.00 27.48 3.50
CA VAL A 391 9.32 27.62 4.15
C VAL A 391 10.39 27.86 3.10
N GLY A 392 11.09 28.99 3.23
CA GLY A 392 12.32 29.28 2.49
C GLY A 392 13.43 28.31 2.89
N ASN A 393 13.93 27.54 1.92
CA ASN A 393 15.16 26.75 1.92
C ASN A 393 15.50 25.79 3.08
N LYS A 394 14.67 25.57 4.11
CA LYS A 394 14.83 24.48 5.09
C LYS A 394 13.49 23.96 5.61
N GLY A 395 12.95 22.91 4.98
CA GLY A 395 11.82 22.12 5.52
C GLY A 395 10.44 22.58 5.09
N ALA A 396 9.95 22.09 3.94
CA ALA A 396 8.65 22.49 3.41
C ALA A 396 7.48 21.95 4.24
N GLY A 397 6.53 22.82 4.62
CA GLY A 397 5.14 22.42 4.89
C GLY A 397 4.52 21.92 3.59
N ARG A 398 4.00 20.69 3.60
CA ARG A 398 3.51 19.97 2.41
C ARG A 398 2.09 19.45 2.69
N LEU A 399 1.14 19.80 1.84
CA LEU A 399 -0.12 19.07 1.75
C LEU A 399 0.16 17.74 1.08
N LEU A 400 0.02 16.63 1.82
CA LEU A 400 0.25 15.29 1.30
C LEU A 400 -1.01 14.45 1.39
N VAL A 401 -1.43 14.02 0.22
CA VAL A 401 -2.60 13.21 -0.07
C VAL A 401 -2.13 11.75 -0.22
N LYS A 402 -2.70 10.81 0.54
CA LYS A 402 -2.25 9.39 0.55
C LYS A 402 -3.30 8.47 -0.05
N GLU A 403 -2.87 7.44 -0.78
CA GLU A 403 -3.64 6.24 -1.14
C GLU A 403 -2.98 4.99 -0.51
N HIS A 404 -3.78 4.05 0.00
CA HIS A 404 -3.33 2.67 0.31
C HIS A 404 -4.25 1.66 -0.41
N PRO A 405 -3.98 0.33 -0.38
CA PRO A 405 -4.92 -0.70 -0.87
C PRO A 405 -5.26 -1.80 0.18
N PRO A 406 -6.32 -2.62 0.00
CA PRO A 406 -6.88 -3.48 1.04
C PRO A 406 -6.10 -4.78 1.30
N GLY A 407 -5.81 -5.07 2.57
CA GLY A 407 -5.34 -6.39 3.01
C GLY A 407 -4.75 -6.51 4.42
N ARG A 408 -5.57 -6.28 5.46
CA ARG A 408 -5.39 -6.52 6.92
C ARG A 408 -4.99 -5.28 7.76
N CYS A 409 -6.01 -4.78 8.48
CA CYS A 409 -6.08 -3.64 9.40
C CYS A 409 -5.98 -2.26 8.72
N ALA A 410 -7.07 -1.48 8.86
CA ALA A 410 -7.34 -0.20 8.21
C ALA A 410 -6.16 0.78 8.28
N ARG A 411 -5.74 1.28 7.11
CA ARG A 411 -4.87 2.45 6.95
C ARG A 411 -5.25 3.17 5.66
N ASP A 412 -6.25 4.04 5.80
CA ASP A 412 -6.56 5.29 5.10
C ASP A 412 -6.08 5.46 3.64
N HIS A 413 -7.05 5.45 2.71
CA HIS A 413 -6.92 5.78 1.29
C HIS A 413 -7.64 7.12 0.95
N LEU A 414 -7.11 7.97 0.05
CA LEU A 414 -7.85 9.14 -0.44
C LEU A 414 -9.05 8.67 -1.28
N CYS A 415 -9.06 7.47 -1.88
CA CYS A 415 -10.26 6.87 -2.46
C CYS A 415 -10.23 5.35 -2.24
N VAL A 416 -11.12 4.80 -1.40
CA VAL A 416 -11.40 3.35 -1.38
C VAL A 416 -12.43 3.03 -2.46
N ARG A 417 -12.21 1.97 -3.25
CA ARG A 417 -13.09 1.53 -4.35
C ARG A 417 -13.65 0.12 -4.13
N ASP A 418 -14.84 -0.15 -4.65
CA ASP A 418 -15.36 -1.51 -4.82
C ASP A 418 -14.63 -2.23 -5.97
N ALA A 419 -14.28 -3.50 -5.76
CA ALA A 419 -13.58 -4.30 -6.76
C ALA A 419 -14.55 -4.80 -7.85
N GLY A 420 -14.73 -4.01 -8.91
CA GLY A 420 -15.32 -4.46 -10.18
C GLY A 420 -14.35 -5.30 -11.02
N THR A 421 -14.88 -6.03 -12.00
CA THR A 421 -14.11 -6.89 -12.91
C THR A 421 -13.38 -6.15 -14.04
N GLU A 422 -13.54 -4.82 -14.14
CA GLU A 422 -13.02 -3.98 -15.24
C GLU A 422 -12.03 -2.91 -14.71
N THR A 423 -11.05 -2.55 -15.54
CA THR A 423 -10.09 -1.47 -15.26
C THR A 423 -10.73 -0.12 -15.50
N LEU A 424 -10.74 0.75 -14.49
CA LEU A 424 -11.19 2.14 -14.58
C LEU A 424 -9.96 3.06 -14.57
N ASP A 425 -9.81 3.87 -15.60
CA ASP A 425 -8.74 4.86 -15.71
C ASP A 425 -9.11 6.17 -14.99
N GLY A 426 -8.11 7.02 -14.74
CA GLY A 426 -8.35 8.36 -14.22
C GLY A 426 -8.69 9.33 -15.37
N GLY A 427 -9.76 10.10 -15.24
CA GLY A 427 -10.29 10.89 -16.35
C GLY A 427 -11.49 11.75 -15.99
N TYR A 428 -12.00 12.48 -16.99
CA TYR A 428 -13.11 13.44 -16.83
C TYR A 428 -14.49 12.81 -17.03
N GLY A 429 -14.56 11.58 -17.56
CA GLY A 429 -15.82 10.87 -17.76
C GLY A 429 -16.41 10.36 -16.44
N ILE A 430 -17.73 10.18 -16.42
CA ILE A 430 -18.42 9.55 -15.28
C ILE A 430 -18.03 8.07 -15.10
N GLU A 431 -17.55 7.43 -16.17
CA GLU A 431 -16.99 6.07 -16.18
C GLU A 431 -15.50 6.05 -15.80
N ASP A 432 -14.84 7.20 -15.72
CA ASP A 432 -13.47 7.33 -15.20
C ASP A 432 -13.50 7.65 -13.70
N GLU A 433 -12.33 7.70 -13.05
CA GLU A 433 -12.23 8.06 -11.64
C GLU A 433 -11.45 9.35 -11.35
N MET A 434 -11.83 10.01 -10.25
CA MET A 434 -11.18 11.22 -9.73
C MET A 434 -10.88 11.12 -8.24
N CYS A 435 -9.87 11.89 -7.82
CA CYS A 435 -9.33 11.90 -6.46
C CYS A 435 -8.93 13.36 -6.17
N VAL A 436 -9.89 14.19 -5.74
CA VAL A 436 -9.73 15.65 -5.65
C VAL A 436 -10.20 16.16 -4.29
N ASN A 437 -9.51 17.18 -3.78
CA ASN A 437 -9.96 17.99 -2.66
C ASN A 437 -9.91 19.47 -3.06
N TYR A 438 -11.05 20.13 -3.09
CA TYR A 438 -11.13 21.58 -3.27
C TYR A 438 -10.92 22.26 -1.93
N VAL A 439 -9.93 23.14 -1.87
CA VAL A 439 -9.46 23.76 -0.64
C VAL A 439 -9.76 25.25 -0.70
N HIS A 440 -10.51 25.75 0.28
CA HIS A 440 -10.84 27.17 0.39
C HIS A 440 -9.94 27.81 1.45
N TYR A 441 -9.12 28.77 1.04
CA TYR A 441 -8.06 29.32 1.88
C TYR A 441 -7.88 30.83 1.71
N TYR A 442 -7.18 31.45 2.67
CA TYR A 442 -6.71 32.83 2.61
C TYR A 442 -5.31 32.96 3.22
N PRO A 443 -4.52 34.00 2.91
CA PRO A 443 -4.70 34.92 1.78
C PRO A 443 -4.61 34.19 0.43
N ALA A 444 -5.12 34.83 -0.63
CA ALA A 444 -5.08 34.28 -1.97
C ALA A 444 -3.63 34.04 -2.43
N ALA A 445 -3.42 33.01 -3.25
CA ALA A 445 -2.11 32.59 -3.69
C ALA A 445 -2.13 32.15 -5.15
N GLU A 446 -1.02 32.37 -5.86
CA GLU A 446 -0.90 32.07 -7.30
C GLU A 446 -1.14 30.59 -7.65
N VAL A 447 -1.12 29.66 -6.68
CA VAL A 447 -1.30 28.23 -6.89
C VAL A 447 -2.79 27.86 -7.00
N GLU A 448 -3.17 27.31 -8.15
CA GLU A 448 -4.54 26.86 -8.41
C GLU A 448 -4.67 25.34 -8.39
N VAL A 449 -3.71 24.65 -9.03
CA VAL A 449 -3.73 23.19 -9.11
C VAL A 449 -2.43 22.64 -8.55
N CYS A 450 -2.54 21.82 -7.50
CA CYS A 450 -1.43 21.01 -6.99
C CYS A 450 -1.83 19.53 -7.07
N LYS A 451 -1.41 18.85 -8.13
CA LYS A 451 -1.75 17.44 -8.40
C LYS A 451 -0.48 16.62 -8.66
N SER A 452 -0.56 15.31 -8.48
CA SER A 452 0.54 14.41 -8.82
C SER A 452 0.03 13.10 -9.41
N ALA A 453 0.79 12.54 -10.34
CA ALA A 453 0.57 11.22 -10.91
C ALA A 453 1.87 10.42 -10.89
N VAL A 454 1.80 9.10 -10.98
CA VAL A 454 3.01 8.27 -11.11
C VAL A 454 3.71 8.58 -12.42
N SER A 455 5.04 8.66 -12.40
CA SER A 455 5.85 8.92 -13.58
C SER A 455 5.49 7.98 -14.75
N ASN A 456 5.17 8.56 -15.90
CA ASN A 456 4.88 7.81 -17.13
C ASN A 456 6.01 6.83 -17.48
N ALA A 457 7.28 7.20 -17.23
CA ALA A 457 8.42 6.33 -17.48
C ALA A 457 8.42 5.09 -16.57
N SER A 458 8.03 5.26 -15.31
CA SER A 458 7.91 4.15 -14.35
C SER A 458 6.76 3.22 -14.69
N LEU A 459 5.62 3.77 -15.15
CA LEU A 459 4.48 3.00 -15.64
C LEU A 459 4.84 2.21 -16.91
N HIS A 460 5.50 2.83 -17.88
CA HIS A 460 5.96 2.12 -19.08
C HIS A 460 6.95 1.00 -18.74
N ALA A 461 7.87 1.22 -17.81
CA ALA A 461 8.80 0.19 -17.33
C ALA A 461 8.08 -0.96 -16.60
N PHE A 462 7.04 -0.64 -15.83
CA PHE A 462 6.20 -1.63 -15.17
C PHE A 462 5.43 -2.50 -16.17
N PHE A 463 4.77 -1.88 -17.16
CA PHE A 463 4.06 -2.63 -18.20
C PHE A 463 4.99 -3.48 -19.07
N ALA A 464 6.21 -3.00 -19.35
CA ALA A 464 7.23 -3.79 -20.02
C ALA A 464 7.59 -5.04 -19.20
N ARG A 465 7.80 -4.90 -17.88
CA ARG A 465 8.10 -6.02 -16.96
C ARG A 465 6.93 -6.96 -16.73
N LEU A 466 5.69 -6.50 -16.79
CA LEU A 466 4.50 -7.36 -16.67
C LEU A 466 4.44 -8.40 -17.81
N CYS A 467 5.02 -8.10 -18.97
CA CYS A 467 5.16 -9.03 -20.09
C CYS A 467 6.37 -9.98 -19.95
N ASP A 468 7.26 -9.73 -19.00
CA ASP A 468 8.43 -10.57 -18.70
C ASP A 468 8.18 -11.46 -17.46
N PHE A 469 6.94 -11.55 -16.98
CA PHE A 469 6.51 -12.63 -16.10
C PHE A 469 6.25 -13.88 -16.96
N PRO A 470 7.15 -14.86 -17.05
CA PRO A 470 6.96 -15.98 -17.94
C PRO A 470 6.07 -16.98 -17.21
N ARG A 471 4.78 -16.96 -17.51
CA ARG A 471 4.02 -18.20 -17.62
C ARG A 471 4.17 -18.66 -19.06
N PHE A 472 4.97 -19.69 -19.26
CA PHE A 472 4.94 -20.60 -20.41
C PHE A 472 5.18 -19.99 -21.80
N ALA A 473 6.42 -20.15 -22.28
CA ALA A 473 6.76 -20.21 -23.70
C ALA A 473 6.31 -21.57 -24.31
N PHE A 474 5.01 -21.87 -24.31
CA PHE A 474 4.44 -23.03 -25.04
C PHE A 474 3.21 -22.67 -25.90
N TYR A 475 2.92 -21.38 -26.06
CA TYR A 475 1.97 -20.88 -27.07
C TYR A 475 2.72 -19.92 -28.01
N PHE A 476 3.67 -20.44 -28.78
CA PHE A 476 4.30 -19.69 -29.87
C PHE A 476 3.63 -19.91 -31.24
N PHE A 477 2.56 -20.71 -31.30
CA PHE A 477 1.69 -20.78 -32.46
C PHE A 477 0.24 -20.50 -32.00
N VAL A 478 -0.39 -19.52 -32.66
CA VAL A 478 -1.73 -18.91 -32.44
C VAL A 478 -1.75 -17.62 -31.57
N SER A 479 -1.75 -16.46 -32.27
CA SER A 479 -1.96 -15.03 -31.92
C SER A 479 -2.86 -14.62 -30.72
N PRO A 480 -2.89 -13.32 -30.27
CA PRO A 480 -1.95 -12.20 -30.43
C PRO A 480 -1.69 -11.41 -29.11
N LEU A 481 -0.46 -11.39 -28.57
CA LEU A 481 -0.02 -10.43 -27.54
C LEU A 481 0.81 -9.28 -28.12
N ARG A 482 0.39 -8.75 -29.28
CA ARG A 482 1.05 -7.59 -29.93
C ARG A 482 0.73 -6.22 -29.29
N GLY A 483 -0.13 -6.16 -28.26
CA GLY A 483 -0.57 -4.89 -27.66
C GLY A 483 0.40 -4.27 -26.65
N VAL A 484 0.64 -4.90 -25.50
CA VAL A 484 1.28 -4.23 -24.33
C VAL A 484 2.72 -3.76 -24.58
N LYS A 485 3.48 -4.46 -25.45
CA LYS A 485 4.87 -4.11 -25.82
C LYS A 485 4.98 -2.96 -26.82
N ASP A 486 3.90 -2.57 -27.49
CA ASP A 486 3.94 -1.45 -28.45
C ASP A 486 4.14 -0.13 -27.68
N LYS A 487 5.23 0.59 -28.01
CA LYS A 487 5.53 1.91 -27.43
C LYS A 487 4.56 3.00 -27.93
N ARG A 488 3.78 2.72 -28.97
CA ARG A 488 2.79 3.64 -29.55
C ARG A 488 1.46 3.65 -28.81
N LEU A 489 1.16 2.60 -28.02
CA LEU A 489 -0.06 2.58 -27.19
C LEU A 489 0.06 3.54 -26.01
N LYS A 490 -1.01 4.29 -25.77
CA LYS A 490 -1.18 5.16 -24.60
C LYS A 490 -1.27 4.31 -23.33
N ILE A 491 -0.96 4.93 -22.18
CA ILE A 491 -0.92 4.22 -20.89
C ILE A 491 -2.27 3.59 -20.53
N HIS A 492 -3.38 4.28 -20.77
CA HIS A 492 -4.74 3.77 -20.52
C HIS A 492 -5.02 2.48 -21.34
N GLU A 493 -4.64 2.46 -22.61
CA GLU A 493 -4.79 1.27 -23.48
C GLU A 493 -3.97 0.07 -22.97
N LYS A 494 -2.85 0.32 -22.28
CA LYS A 494 -2.03 -0.73 -21.65
C LYS A 494 -2.70 -1.29 -20.39
N TYR A 495 -3.44 -0.50 -19.62
CA TYR A 495 -4.19 -0.98 -18.46
C TYR A 495 -5.27 -1.99 -18.89
N SER A 496 -6.04 -1.65 -19.93
CA SER A 496 -7.11 -2.50 -20.49
C SER A 496 -6.59 -3.76 -21.19
N ALA A 497 -5.37 -3.70 -21.74
CA ALA A 497 -4.73 -4.86 -22.38
C ALA A 497 -4.14 -5.88 -21.37
N VAL A 498 -4.09 -5.57 -20.07
CA VAL A 498 -3.52 -6.45 -19.04
C VAL A 498 -4.61 -7.31 -18.38
N ARG A 499 -4.39 -8.63 -18.36
CA ARG A 499 -5.15 -9.53 -17.48
C ARG A 499 -4.67 -9.40 -16.03
N TRP A 500 -5.48 -8.76 -15.19
CA TRP A 500 -5.18 -8.50 -13.78
C TRP A 500 -5.35 -9.74 -12.90
N THR A 501 -4.34 -10.01 -12.08
CA THR A 501 -4.36 -11.02 -11.01
C THR A 501 -3.98 -10.35 -9.71
N LYS A 502 -4.29 -10.96 -8.55
CA LYS A 502 -3.93 -10.41 -7.25
C LYS A 502 -2.43 -10.07 -7.13
N ALA A 503 -1.55 -10.95 -7.62
CA ALA A 503 -0.11 -10.71 -7.61
C ALA A 503 0.31 -9.50 -8.47
N LYS A 504 -0.24 -9.36 -9.69
CA LYS A 504 0.06 -8.20 -10.55
C LYS A 504 -0.49 -6.89 -9.97
N LEU A 505 -1.65 -6.97 -9.32
CA LEU A 505 -2.26 -5.84 -8.62
C LEU A 505 -1.40 -5.42 -7.43
N ASP A 506 -0.87 -6.38 -6.65
CA ASP A 506 0.03 -6.10 -5.54
C ASP A 506 1.35 -5.47 -6.04
N SER A 507 1.90 -5.91 -7.18
CA SER A 507 3.06 -5.27 -7.80
C SER A 507 2.78 -3.85 -8.34
N LEU A 508 1.59 -3.59 -8.89
CA LEU A 508 1.19 -2.25 -9.29
C LEU A 508 1.09 -1.32 -8.07
N ARG A 509 0.59 -1.84 -6.94
CA ARG A 509 0.49 -1.10 -5.68
C ARG A 509 1.88 -0.77 -5.12
N GLU A 510 2.81 -1.73 -5.18
CA GLU A 510 4.21 -1.49 -4.81
C GLU A 510 4.85 -0.42 -5.69
N LEU A 511 4.61 -0.46 -7.01
CA LEU A 511 5.06 0.59 -7.92
C LEU A 511 4.53 1.96 -7.49
N PHE A 512 3.23 2.07 -7.20
CA PHE A 512 2.64 3.33 -6.74
C PHE A 512 3.31 3.82 -5.45
N ALA A 513 3.73 2.94 -4.55
CA ALA A 513 4.37 3.30 -3.29
C ALA A 513 5.80 3.84 -3.45
N VAL A 514 6.56 3.38 -4.45
CA VAL A 514 8.00 3.70 -4.57
C VAL A 514 8.37 4.54 -5.80
N ALA A 515 7.52 4.59 -6.82
CA ALA A 515 7.83 5.27 -8.05
C ALA A 515 7.84 6.81 -7.88
N PRO A 516 8.74 7.52 -8.59
CA PRO A 516 8.74 8.97 -8.62
C PRO A 516 7.47 9.50 -9.29
N LEU A 517 7.13 10.75 -8.98
CA LEU A 517 5.89 11.40 -9.39
C LEU A 517 6.13 12.43 -10.51
N ASN A 518 5.16 12.55 -11.41
CA ASN A 518 4.98 13.74 -12.21
C ASN A 518 4.05 14.67 -11.42
N VAL A 519 4.50 15.88 -11.12
CA VAL A 519 3.75 16.85 -10.32
C VAL A 519 3.25 17.95 -11.25
N ALA A 520 1.99 18.35 -11.10
CA ALA A 520 1.43 19.51 -11.76
C ALA A 520 1.15 20.55 -10.68
N CYS A 521 2.06 21.52 -10.56
CA CYS A 521 1.89 22.71 -9.74
C CYS A 521 1.61 23.87 -10.69
N LEU A 522 0.33 24.21 -10.88
CA LEU A 522 -0.13 25.18 -11.87
C LEU A 522 -0.56 26.48 -11.21
N ARG A 523 -0.29 27.56 -11.93
CA ARG A 523 -0.75 28.92 -11.65
C ARG A 523 -2.18 29.12 -12.10
N HIS A 524 -2.79 30.24 -11.73
CA HIS A 524 -4.09 30.68 -12.29
C HIS A 524 -4.09 30.81 -13.81
N SER A 525 -2.93 31.11 -14.42
CA SER A 525 -2.76 31.16 -15.87
C SER A 525 -2.78 29.78 -16.54
N GLY A 526 -2.80 28.69 -15.76
CA GLY A 526 -2.65 27.32 -16.26
C GLY A 526 -1.21 26.91 -16.54
N GLU A 527 -0.24 27.81 -16.32
CA GLU A 527 1.19 27.54 -16.51
C GLU A 527 1.83 26.88 -15.28
N LEU A 528 2.86 26.06 -15.50
CA LEU A 528 3.65 25.49 -14.40
C LEU A 528 4.50 26.56 -13.72
N PHE A 529 4.70 26.43 -12.41
CA PHE A 529 5.67 27.27 -11.71
C PHE A 529 7.10 27.05 -12.25
N PRO A 530 7.86 28.09 -12.57
CA PRO A 530 9.22 27.94 -13.11
C PRO A 530 10.24 27.54 -12.02
N GLY A 531 11.37 26.95 -12.44
CA GLY A 531 12.55 26.78 -11.58
C GLY A 531 12.65 25.50 -10.74
N HIS A 532 11.75 24.51 -10.91
CA HIS A 532 11.92 23.21 -10.24
C HIS A 532 13.08 22.40 -10.88
N PRO A 533 13.99 21.78 -10.09
CA PRO A 533 15.20 21.11 -10.61
C PRO A 533 14.96 20.02 -11.65
N THR A 534 13.79 19.37 -11.60
CA THR A 534 13.40 18.30 -12.54
C THR A 534 12.30 18.70 -13.52
N ASN A 535 12.01 20.00 -13.63
CA ASN A 535 10.88 20.54 -14.39
C ASN A 535 9.55 19.79 -14.08
N TRP A 536 9.32 19.54 -12.79
CA TRP A 536 8.17 18.81 -12.24
C TRP A 536 7.95 17.37 -12.75
N SER A 537 8.90 16.81 -13.48
CA SER A 537 8.91 15.40 -13.93
C SER A 537 9.79 14.56 -13.00
N ARG A 538 9.40 13.31 -12.74
CA ARG A 538 10.14 12.35 -11.88
C ARG A 538 10.57 12.92 -10.52
N VAL A 539 9.73 13.76 -9.93
CA VAL A 539 9.91 14.31 -8.58
C VAL A 539 9.95 13.15 -7.57
N PRO A 540 10.96 13.07 -6.69
CA PRO A 540 11.01 12.05 -5.64
C PRO A 540 9.75 12.08 -4.77
N ARG A 541 9.28 10.91 -4.34
CA ARG A 541 8.16 10.84 -3.40
C ARG A 541 8.54 11.52 -2.08
N PRO A 542 7.65 12.29 -1.45
CA PRO A 542 7.91 12.92 -0.15
C PRO A 542 8.13 11.87 0.95
N GLU A 543 9.27 11.94 1.64
CA GLU A 543 9.60 11.11 2.81
C GLU A 543 8.83 11.59 4.05
N TYR A 544 8.37 10.67 4.90
CA TYR A 544 7.63 11.00 6.12
C TYR A 544 8.18 10.26 7.36
N ALA A 545 8.43 11.02 8.43
CA ALA A 545 8.71 10.54 9.78
C ALA A 545 7.38 10.33 10.51
N VAL A 546 7.00 9.07 10.71
CA VAL A 546 5.90 8.70 11.61
C VAL A 546 6.28 9.20 13.02
N GLU A 547 5.47 10.07 13.64
CA GLU A 547 5.70 10.44 15.04
C GLU A 547 5.67 9.18 15.93
N PRO A 548 6.59 9.08 16.89
CA PRO A 548 6.74 7.91 17.72
C PRO A 548 5.62 7.88 18.76
N SER A 549 4.48 7.27 18.41
CA SER A 549 3.68 6.60 19.44
C SER A 549 4.48 5.39 19.91
N GLY A 550 5.51 5.60 20.75
CA GLY A 550 6.35 4.55 21.36
C GLY A 550 6.82 3.44 20.42
N SER A 551 8.12 3.44 20.08
CA SER A 551 8.87 2.51 19.20
C SER A 551 8.89 2.91 17.71
N ASN A 552 10.08 2.86 17.11
CA ASN A 552 10.41 3.26 15.73
C ASN A 552 9.33 2.75 14.76
N SER A 553 8.89 3.47 13.73
CA SER A 553 7.88 2.92 12.82
C SER A 553 8.30 1.60 12.15
N ALA A 554 9.58 1.42 11.82
CA ALA A 554 10.13 0.11 11.44
C ALA A 554 10.04 -0.91 12.60
N GLU A 555 10.35 -0.54 13.84
CA GLU A 555 10.11 -1.38 15.02
C GLU A 555 8.63 -1.56 15.37
N TYR A 556 7.72 -0.67 14.98
CA TYR A 556 6.29 -0.74 15.22
C TYR A 556 5.67 -1.68 14.20
N TRP A 557 6.10 -1.63 12.95
CA TRP A 557 5.72 -2.58 11.91
C TRP A 557 6.35 -3.95 12.13
N LEU A 558 7.62 -3.96 12.55
CA LEU A 558 8.30 -5.17 12.97
C LEU A 558 7.62 -5.72 14.23
N SER A 559 7.38 -4.92 15.26
CA SER A 559 6.72 -5.37 16.50
C SER A 559 5.26 -5.74 16.28
N LEU A 560 4.51 -5.07 15.41
CA LEU A 560 3.16 -5.47 15.03
C LEU A 560 3.20 -6.75 14.19
N GLY A 561 4.13 -6.87 13.25
CA GLY A 561 4.38 -8.08 12.47
C GLY A 561 4.74 -9.27 13.34
N LEU A 562 5.63 -9.07 14.33
CA LEU A 562 6.04 -10.05 15.33
C LEU A 562 4.88 -10.39 16.28
N ARG A 563 4.17 -9.39 16.85
CA ARG A 563 2.97 -9.61 17.71
C ARG A 563 1.87 -10.36 16.97
N LEU A 564 1.66 -10.06 15.68
CA LEU A 564 0.70 -10.78 14.83
C LEU A 564 1.22 -12.16 14.43
N GLY A 565 2.51 -12.31 14.14
CA GLY A 565 3.16 -13.58 13.82
C GLY A 565 3.04 -14.57 14.97
N ILE A 566 3.39 -14.15 16.19
CA ILE A 566 3.23 -14.93 17.45
C ILE A 566 1.79 -15.40 17.62
N ARG A 567 0.80 -14.53 17.36
CA ARG A 567 -0.63 -14.89 17.52
C ARG A 567 -1.18 -15.74 16.36
N ARG A 568 -0.67 -15.58 15.15
CA ARG A 568 -1.17 -16.27 13.94
C ARG A 568 -0.51 -17.62 13.73
N HIS A 569 0.76 -17.76 14.10
CA HIS A 569 1.55 -18.97 13.86
C HIS A 569 0.86 -20.24 14.40
N PRO A 570 0.42 -20.30 15.69
CA PRO A 570 -0.28 -21.48 16.20
C PRO A 570 -1.56 -21.82 15.43
N ARG A 571 -2.30 -20.82 14.96
CA ARG A 571 -3.53 -21.02 14.16
C ARG A 571 -3.20 -21.60 12.77
N LYS A 572 -2.09 -21.18 12.16
CA LYS A 572 -1.62 -21.73 10.87
C LYS A 572 -1.10 -23.16 11.03
N VAL A 573 -0.33 -23.42 12.09
CA VAL A 573 0.12 -24.77 12.44
C VAL A 573 -1.07 -25.69 12.66
N LEU A 574 -2.08 -25.25 13.41
CA LEU A 574 -3.32 -26.01 13.61
C LEU A 574 -4.05 -26.32 12.28
N ALA A 575 -4.05 -25.38 11.33
CA ALA A 575 -4.62 -25.63 10.01
C ALA A 575 -3.85 -26.69 9.20
N ILE A 576 -2.54 -26.82 9.42
CA ILE A 576 -1.69 -27.87 8.83
C ILE A 576 -1.94 -29.20 9.55
N GLN A 577 -1.98 -29.22 10.89
CA GLN A 577 -2.32 -30.40 11.67
C GLN A 577 -3.68 -30.97 11.25
N ARG A 578 -4.71 -30.13 11.04
CA ARG A 578 -6.03 -30.56 10.54
C ARG A 578 -5.96 -31.21 9.15
N GLN A 579 -5.07 -30.74 8.27
CA GLN A 579 -4.88 -31.37 6.95
C GLN A 579 -4.18 -32.72 7.08
N VAL A 580 -3.19 -32.85 7.96
CA VAL A 580 -2.50 -34.11 8.26
C VAL A 580 -3.44 -35.11 8.92
N GLN A 581 -4.25 -34.69 9.90
CA GLN A 581 -5.28 -35.51 10.52
C GLN A 581 -6.35 -35.97 9.52
N LYS A 582 -6.75 -35.09 8.58
CA LYS A 582 -7.65 -35.46 7.50
C LYS A 582 -7.04 -36.54 6.61
N TRP A 583 -5.76 -36.41 6.27
CA TRP A 583 -5.03 -37.42 5.53
C TRP A 583 -4.94 -38.75 6.30
N TYR A 584 -4.68 -38.70 7.60
CA TYR A 584 -4.58 -39.88 8.46
C TYR A 584 -5.88 -40.70 8.50
N LYS A 585 -7.04 -40.04 8.41
CA LYS A 585 -8.37 -40.66 8.40
C LYS A 585 -8.82 -41.21 7.04
N MET A 586 -8.03 -41.06 5.97
CA MET A 586 -8.41 -41.58 4.65
C MET A 586 -8.21 -43.09 4.55
N ASN A 587 -9.16 -43.81 3.95
CA ASN A 587 -9.05 -45.25 3.71
C ASN A 587 -7.90 -45.60 2.75
N GLU A 588 -7.72 -44.80 1.68
CA GLU A 588 -6.59 -44.92 0.74
C GLU A 588 -5.67 -43.70 0.86
N ARG A 589 -4.54 -43.88 1.55
CA ARG A 589 -3.58 -42.80 1.82
C ARG A 589 -2.53 -42.69 0.70
N LYS A 590 -2.61 -41.60 -0.07
CA LYS A 590 -1.52 -41.16 -0.96
C LYS A 590 -0.40 -40.52 -0.14
N MET A 591 0.88 -40.68 -0.48
CA MET A 591 1.96 -39.95 0.21
C MET A 591 1.70 -38.43 0.23
N MET A 592 2.11 -37.74 1.27
CA MET A 592 1.96 -36.29 1.43
C MET A 592 3.13 -35.51 0.81
N CYS A 593 2.85 -34.28 0.39
CA CYS A 593 3.87 -33.30 0.03
C CYS A 593 3.37 -31.86 0.24
N THR A 594 4.27 -30.88 0.24
CA THR A 594 3.89 -29.45 0.34
C THR A 594 3.22 -28.96 -0.95
N GLU A 595 2.09 -28.26 -0.83
CA GLU A 595 1.36 -27.59 -1.91
C GLU A 595 2.20 -26.42 -2.47
N GLY A 596 2.57 -26.55 -3.74
CA GLY A 596 3.32 -25.55 -4.49
C GLY A 596 3.85 -26.17 -5.78
N GLU A 597 3.45 -25.61 -6.93
CA GLU A 597 4.14 -25.85 -8.20
C GLU A 597 5.60 -25.43 -8.01
N ALA A 598 6.54 -26.31 -8.33
CA ALA A 598 7.94 -26.14 -7.97
C ALA A 598 8.68 -25.04 -8.75
N ASN A 599 7.98 -24.21 -9.54
CA ASN A 599 8.62 -23.45 -10.62
C ASN A 599 8.99 -22.00 -10.28
N CYS A 600 8.53 -21.42 -9.17
CA CYS A 600 8.77 -19.98 -8.94
C CYS A 600 9.88 -19.67 -7.93
N GLN A 601 10.41 -20.66 -7.20
CA GLN A 601 11.33 -20.43 -6.07
C GLN A 601 12.48 -21.44 -5.96
N LYS A 602 12.68 -22.29 -6.98
CA LYS A 602 13.83 -23.18 -7.08
C LYS A 602 14.78 -22.66 -8.15
N MET A 603 16.09 -22.90 -7.98
CA MET A 603 17.08 -22.68 -9.04
C MET A 603 17.00 -23.73 -10.17
N CYS A 604 16.03 -24.65 -10.12
CA CYS A 604 15.90 -25.77 -11.03
C CYS A 604 14.59 -25.62 -11.84
N PHE A 605 14.70 -25.81 -13.16
CA PHE A 605 13.60 -25.61 -14.12
C PHE A 605 12.59 -26.76 -14.16
N SER A 606 12.99 -27.94 -13.70
CA SER A 606 12.16 -29.14 -13.81
C SER A 606 11.06 -29.24 -12.75
N ARG A 607 9.90 -29.74 -13.18
CA ARG A 607 8.71 -29.97 -12.35
C ARG A 607 8.76 -31.36 -11.71
N PRO A 608 8.51 -31.49 -10.40
CA PRO A 608 8.42 -32.79 -9.74
C PRO A 608 7.13 -33.54 -10.11
N ARG A 609 7.26 -34.65 -10.85
CA ARG A 609 6.13 -35.55 -11.20
C ARG A 609 5.44 -36.09 -9.96
N TYR A 610 6.23 -36.47 -8.95
CA TYR A 610 5.74 -37.12 -7.72
C TYR A 610 4.66 -36.27 -7.01
N LYS A 611 4.68 -34.94 -7.15
CA LYS A 611 3.68 -34.08 -6.50
C LYS A 611 2.26 -34.25 -7.06
N ARG A 612 2.10 -34.78 -8.28
CA ARG A 612 0.78 -35.04 -8.89
C ARG A 612 0.06 -36.21 -8.24
N SER A 613 0.81 -37.23 -7.81
CA SER A 613 0.28 -38.42 -7.14
C SER A 613 0.18 -38.28 -5.62
N CYS A 614 0.70 -37.19 -5.04
CA CYS A 614 0.70 -36.94 -3.59
C CYS A 614 -0.52 -36.16 -3.10
N PHE A 615 -0.88 -36.35 -1.82
CA PHE A 615 -1.74 -35.46 -1.07
C PHE A 615 -1.01 -34.14 -0.76
N ARG A 616 -1.52 -33.02 -1.29
CA ARG A 616 -0.85 -31.71 -1.20
C ARG A 616 -1.31 -30.94 0.04
N VAL A 617 -0.41 -30.73 0.98
CA VAL A 617 -0.63 -29.97 2.22
C VAL A 617 -0.33 -28.49 2.00
N LYS A 618 -1.31 -27.63 2.28
CA LYS A 618 -1.24 -26.19 2.07
C LYS A 618 -0.36 -25.53 3.12
N MET A 619 0.84 -25.11 2.72
CA MET A 619 1.84 -24.49 3.59
C MET A 619 2.11 -23.02 3.23
N GLY A 620 1.61 -22.53 2.08
CA GLY A 620 1.98 -21.23 1.52
C GLY A 620 1.60 -20.00 2.36
N ALA A 621 0.79 -20.16 3.40
CA ALA A 621 0.42 -19.10 4.34
C ALA A 621 1.49 -18.82 5.41
N LEU A 622 2.48 -19.71 5.57
CA LEU A 622 3.55 -19.62 6.56
C LEU A 622 4.67 -18.64 6.10
N ARG A 623 4.45 -17.34 6.22
CA ARG A 623 5.31 -16.24 5.72
C ARG A 623 5.60 -15.14 6.75
N ASP A 624 5.32 -15.38 8.02
CA ASP A 624 5.53 -14.41 9.09
C ASP A 624 6.90 -14.63 9.77
N ILE A 625 7.57 -13.54 10.11
CA ILE A 625 8.65 -13.56 11.11
C ILE A 625 7.95 -13.60 12.46
N ILE A 626 8.26 -14.61 13.27
CA ILE A 626 7.55 -14.90 14.52
C ILE A 626 8.19 -14.12 15.66
N GLU A 627 9.51 -14.17 15.79
CA GLU A 627 10.23 -13.54 16.91
C GLU A 627 11.59 -13.03 16.43
N ILE A 628 12.03 -11.87 16.93
CA ILE A 628 13.41 -11.42 16.85
C ILE A 628 13.84 -11.08 18.27
N ASN A 629 14.95 -11.66 18.72
CA ASN A 629 15.50 -11.45 20.04
C ASN A 629 16.96 -10.98 19.93
N PRO A 630 17.21 -9.66 19.90
CA PRO A 630 18.56 -9.11 19.78
C PRO A 630 19.48 -9.51 20.95
N SER A 631 18.94 -9.57 22.18
CA SER A 631 19.71 -9.93 23.38
C SER A 631 20.19 -11.38 23.38
N ARG A 632 19.35 -12.31 22.92
CA ARG A 632 19.69 -13.73 22.80
C ARG A 632 20.32 -14.07 21.45
N GLY A 633 20.38 -13.11 20.53
CA GLY A 633 21.01 -13.24 19.23
C GLY A 633 20.30 -14.22 18.29
N PHE A 634 18.97 -14.22 18.20
CA PHE A 634 18.25 -15.07 17.23
C PHE A 634 17.03 -14.41 16.58
N VAL A 635 16.61 -14.99 15.46
CA VAL A 635 15.33 -14.73 14.78
C VAL A 635 14.60 -16.05 14.53
N ARG A 636 13.31 -16.11 14.87
CA ARG A 636 12.43 -17.24 14.56
C ARG A 636 11.49 -16.85 13.43
N ALA A 637 11.48 -17.64 12.36
CA ALA A 637 10.71 -17.34 11.15
C ALA A 637 9.97 -18.56 10.61
N GLU A 638 8.87 -18.32 9.90
CA GLU A 638 8.13 -19.34 9.15
C GLU A 638 8.87 -19.73 7.85
N PRO A 639 8.69 -20.97 7.33
CA PRO A 639 9.48 -21.53 6.24
C PRO A 639 9.38 -20.76 4.90
N ALA A 640 8.29 -20.05 4.61
CA ALA A 640 8.16 -19.30 3.36
C ALA A 640 8.55 -17.81 3.50
N VAL A 641 9.11 -17.40 4.64
CA VAL A 641 9.83 -16.13 4.77
C VAL A 641 11.06 -16.18 3.87
N THR A 642 11.29 -15.12 3.08
CA THR A 642 12.45 -15.02 2.20
C THR A 642 13.65 -14.34 2.89
N ILE A 643 14.86 -14.57 2.37
CA ILE A 643 16.07 -13.90 2.88
C ILE A 643 15.95 -12.37 2.79
N SER A 644 15.34 -11.81 1.74
CA SER A 644 15.07 -10.36 1.67
C SER A 644 14.21 -9.89 2.83
N GLN A 645 13.12 -10.60 3.15
CA GLN A 645 12.25 -10.23 4.29
C GLN A 645 13.01 -10.29 5.62
N LEU A 646 13.91 -11.26 5.80
CA LEU A 646 14.79 -11.32 6.98
C LEU A 646 15.77 -10.15 7.01
N LEU A 647 16.45 -9.84 5.90
CA LEU A 647 17.38 -8.71 5.84
C LEU A 647 16.67 -7.37 6.08
N ASP A 648 15.49 -7.17 5.50
CA ASP A 648 14.67 -5.97 5.70
C ASP A 648 14.24 -5.80 7.17
N ALA A 649 14.09 -6.91 7.90
CA ALA A 649 13.75 -6.90 9.33
C ALA A 649 14.98 -6.76 10.25
N LEU A 650 16.12 -7.37 9.90
CA LEU A 650 17.30 -7.44 10.75
C LEU A 650 18.25 -6.25 10.56
N LEU A 651 18.48 -5.79 9.32
CA LEU A 651 19.44 -4.72 9.05
C LEU A 651 19.09 -3.40 9.78
N PRO A 652 17.82 -2.96 9.88
CA PRO A 652 17.47 -1.77 10.67
C PRO A 652 17.77 -1.90 12.16
N LEU A 653 17.83 -3.13 12.69
CA LEU A 653 18.21 -3.42 14.07
C LEU A 653 19.73 -3.56 14.26
N GLY A 654 20.53 -3.31 13.22
CA GLY A 654 21.97 -3.55 13.25
C GLY A 654 22.32 -5.05 13.31
N LEU A 655 21.43 -5.92 12.82
CA LEU A 655 21.61 -7.37 12.84
C LEU A 655 21.63 -7.96 11.43
N THR A 656 22.23 -9.14 11.29
CA THR A 656 22.17 -9.98 10.09
C THR A 656 22.32 -11.45 10.46
N LEU A 657 22.25 -12.35 9.48
CA LEU A 657 22.57 -13.77 9.68
C LEU A 657 24.08 -14.00 9.47
N PRO A 658 24.72 -14.95 10.18
CA PRO A 658 26.12 -15.30 9.95
C PRO A 658 26.37 -15.87 8.54
N VAL A 659 25.37 -16.56 7.98
CA VAL A 659 25.37 -17.11 6.62
C VAL A 659 24.16 -16.57 5.89
N VAL A 660 24.39 -15.63 4.96
CA VAL A 660 23.35 -15.05 4.12
C VAL A 660 23.53 -15.55 2.69
N PRO A 661 22.63 -16.40 2.17
CA PRO A 661 22.59 -16.71 0.75
C PRO A 661 22.31 -15.43 -0.02
N GLU A 662 23.11 -15.17 -1.05
CA GLU A 662 23.14 -13.88 -1.74
C GLU A 662 21.94 -13.64 -2.70
N ILE A 663 20.91 -14.49 -2.57
CA ILE A 663 19.66 -14.46 -3.31
C ILE A 663 18.49 -14.32 -2.31
N GLY A 664 18.03 -13.09 -2.10
CA GLY A 664 16.88 -12.70 -1.28
C GLY A 664 15.48 -13.35 -1.50
N HIS A 665 15.23 -14.13 -2.56
CA HIS A 665 13.95 -14.79 -2.88
C HIS A 665 13.96 -16.23 -2.37
N LEU A 666 15.15 -16.75 -2.01
CA LEU A 666 15.28 -18.03 -1.34
C LEU A 666 14.54 -17.96 0.00
N THR A 667 13.82 -19.03 0.30
CA THR A 667 13.01 -19.14 1.51
C THR A 667 13.78 -19.86 2.60
N VAL A 668 13.50 -19.53 3.87
CA VAL A 668 14.13 -20.19 5.03
C VAL A 668 13.96 -21.70 4.94
N GLY A 669 12.76 -22.19 4.64
CA GLY A 669 12.49 -23.62 4.51
C GLY A 669 13.22 -24.27 3.35
N GLY A 670 13.36 -23.57 2.21
CA GLY A 670 14.14 -24.07 1.08
C GLY A 670 15.62 -24.26 1.42
N LEU A 671 16.20 -23.30 2.14
CA LEU A 671 17.62 -23.32 2.53
C LEU A 671 17.92 -24.36 3.62
N VAL A 672 17.01 -24.52 4.59
CA VAL A 672 17.12 -25.57 5.62
C VAL A 672 17.02 -26.96 4.97
N LEU A 673 15.99 -27.17 4.15
CA LEU A 673 15.67 -28.51 3.64
C LEU A 673 16.47 -28.93 2.40
N GLY A 674 17.02 -27.99 1.63
CA GLY A 674 17.70 -28.24 0.35
C GLY A 674 19.20 -27.91 0.35
N GLY A 675 19.73 -27.37 1.45
CA GLY A 675 21.09 -26.88 1.55
C GLY A 675 21.21 -25.42 1.14
N GLY A 676 21.88 -24.62 1.96
CA GLY A 676 22.09 -23.19 1.73
C GLY A 676 23.55 -22.81 1.93
N VAL A 677 24.11 -22.07 0.97
CA VAL A 677 25.49 -21.59 0.96
C VAL A 677 25.51 -20.07 0.93
N GLY A 678 26.58 -19.49 1.43
CA GLY A 678 26.84 -18.07 1.34
C GLY A 678 28.26 -17.78 1.81
N SER A 679 28.79 -16.63 1.42
CA SER A 679 30.19 -16.20 1.64
C SER A 679 30.68 -16.24 3.10
N GLY A 680 29.78 -16.27 4.10
CA GLY A 680 30.13 -16.48 5.51
C GLY A 680 30.43 -17.94 5.89
N GLY A 681 30.30 -18.86 4.93
CA GLY A 681 30.35 -20.29 5.17
C GLY A 681 31.71 -20.81 5.63
N ALA A 682 32.82 -20.15 5.28
CA ALA A 682 34.15 -20.53 5.76
C ALA A 682 34.23 -20.51 7.30
N ARG A 683 33.49 -19.60 7.94
CA ARG A 683 33.46 -19.44 9.41
C ARG A 683 32.29 -20.16 10.07
N HIS A 684 31.13 -20.18 9.42
CA HIS A 684 29.88 -20.61 10.05
C HIS A 684 29.28 -21.88 9.44
N GLY A 685 29.90 -22.42 8.39
CA GLY A 685 29.42 -23.56 7.63
C GLY A 685 28.21 -23.23 6.75
N LEU A 686 27.45 -24.27 6.37
CA LEU A 686 26.18 -24.12 5.65
C LEU A 686 25.07 -23.46 6.47
N PHE A 687 24.02 -23.00 5.80
CA PHE A 687 22.86 -22.33 6.40
C PHE A 687 22.19 -23.12 7.53
N GLN A 688 22.20 -24.46 7.49
CA GLN A 688 21.64 -25.25 8.59
C GLN A 688 22.44 -25.14 9.89
N HIS A 689 23.75 -24.84 9.85
CA HIS A 689 24.56 -24.79 11.06
C HIS A 689 24.29 -23.54 11.92
N ILE A 690 23.75 -22.48 11.31
CA ILE A 690 23.25 -21.29 12.01
C ILE A 690 21.82 -21.48 12.54
N CYS A 691 21.16 -22.60 12.24
CA CYS A 691 19.88 -22.93 12.83
C CYS A 691 20.07 -23.41 14.29
N MET A 692 19.15 -23.02 15.16
CA MET A 692 19.17 -23.33 16.59
C MET A 692 18.04 -24.29 16.98
N ALA A 693 16.87 -24.15 16.34
CA ALA A 693 15.71 -24.98 16.58
C ALA A 693 14.83 -25.09 15.33
N PHE A 694 14.07 -26.18 15.22
CA PHE A 694 13.04 -26.39 14.22
C PHE A 694 11.73 -26.79 14.88
N GLU A 695 10.62 -26.26 14.38
CA GLU A 695 9.29 -26.74 14.72
C GLU A 695 8.72 -27.52 13.53
N VAL A 696 8.31 -28.76 13.78
CA VAL A 696 7.95 -29.73 12.74
C VAL A 696 6.61 -30.39 13.08
N VAL A 697 5.70 -30.42 12.11
CA VAL A 697 4.48 -31.24 12.19
C VAL A 697 4.78 -32.64 11.66
N THR A 698 4.64 -33.66 12.51
CA THR A 698 4.90 -35.08 12.19
C THR A 698 3.75 -35.71 11.41
N VAL A 699 3.91 -36.98 11.01
CA VAL A 699 2.88 -37.77 10.31
C VAL A 699 1.60 -37.93 11.14
N GLY A 700 1.73 -38.04 12.47
CA GLY A 700 0.59 -38.12 13.39
C GLY A 700 -0.13 -36.78 13.59
N GLY A 701 0.42 -35.68 13.07
CA GLY A 701 -0.09 -34.33 13.30
C GLY A 701 0.36 -33.72 14.63
N GLU A 702 1.31 -34.33 15.33
CA GLU A 702 1.96 -33.76 16.51
C GLU A 702 2.94 -32.67 16.10
N VAL A 703 3.15 -31.68 16.96
CA VAL A 703 4.12 -30.61 16.77
C VAL A 703 5.32 -30.89 17.66
N LEU A 704 6.47 -31.14 17.06
CA LEU A 704 7.72 -31.36 17.77
C LEU A 704 8.64 -30.17 17.60
N ILE A 705 9.28 -29.77 18.70
CA ILE A 705 10.39 -28.81 18.69
C ILE A 705 11.67 -29.64 18.75
N ALA A 706 12.54 -29.44 17.76
CA ALA A 706 13.83 -30.11 17.64
C ALA A 706 14.94 -29.07 17.80
N GLU A 707 15.83 -29.30 18.76
CA GLU A 707 16.94 -28.41 19.11
C GLU A 707 18.27 -29.19 19.11
N LYS A 708 19.40 -28.47 19.18
CA LYS A 708 20.74 -29.10 19.21
C LYS A 708 20.94 -30.04 20.40
N GLU A 709 20.24 -29.79 21.51
CA GLU A 709 20.28 -30.55 22.74
C GLU A 709 18.84 -30.82 23.20
N GLY A 710 18.58 -32.02 23.75
CA GLY A 710 17.25 -32.41 24.22
C GLY A 710 16.68 -33.66 23.54
N GLU A 711 15.44 -34.00 23.87
CA GLU A 711 14.78 -35.26 23.48
C GLU A 711 14.68 -35.46 21.96
N ASN A 712 14.44 -34.38 21.21
CA ASN A 712 14.28 -34.40 19.76
C ASN A 712 15.57 -34.07 18.98
N GLN A 713 16.74 -34.18 19.61
CA GLN A 713 18.04 -33.86 19.00
C GLN A 713 18.27 -34.60 17.67
N SER A 714 17.93 -35.89 17.61
CA SER A 714 18.08 -36.68 16.37
C SER A 714 17.27 -36.07 15.21
N LEU A 715 16.09 -35.53 15.48
CA LEU A 715 15.26 -34.87 14.48
C LEU A 715 15.89 -33.55 14.02
N PHE A 716 16.54 -32.79 14.92
CA PHE A 716 17.22 -31.54 14.58
C PHE A 716 18.32 -31.77 13.53
N TYR A 717 19.14 -32.80 13.72
CA TYR A 717 20.21 -33.16 12.78
C TYR A 717 19.70 -33.85 11.50
N GLY A 718 18.52 -34.49 11.55
CA GLY A 718 17.95 -35.18 10.39
C GLY A 718 17.12 -34.29 9.45
N ILE A 719 16.54 -33.19 9.95
CA ILE A 719 15.68 -32.29 9.15
C ILE A 719 16.44 -31.62 7.99
N PRO A 720 17.65 -31.07 8.17
CA PRO A 720 18.42 -30.51 7.07
C PRO A 720 18.61 -31.53 5.96
N TRP A 721 18.55 -31.09 4.70
CA TRP A 721 18.68 -31.95 3.51
C TRP A 721 17.57 -32.99 3.30
N SER A 722 16.56 -33.09 4.17
CA SER A 722 15.46 -34.06 4.02
C SER A 722 14.44 -33.71 2.93
N LEU A 723 14.48 -32.49 2.37
CA LEU A 723 13.46 -31.99 1.43
C LEU A 723 12.01 -32.19 1.94
N GLY A 724 11.80 -32.13 3.25
CA GLY A 724 10.48 -32.33 3.89
C GLY A 724 9.99 -33.78 3.77
N SER A 725 10.87 -34.77 3.87
CA SER A 725 10.52 -36.20 3.92
C SER A 725 10.43 -36.76 5.34
N LEU A 726 10.70 -35.93 6.36
CA LEU A 726 10.63 -36.27 7.79
C LEU A 726 9.49 -35.54 8.52
N GLY A 727 8.67 -34.77 7.81
CA GLY A 727 7.62 -33.93 8.38
C GLY A 727 7.54 -32.57 7.69
N PHE A 728 6.61 -31.74 8.17
CA PHE A 728 6.41 -30.38 7.69
C PHE A 728 7.09 -29.38 8.60
N LEU A 729 8.20 -28.79 8.14
CA LEU A 729 8.84 -27.65 8.82
C LEU A 729 7.86 -26.47 8.85
N VAL A 730 7.47 -26.02 10.04
CA VAL A 730 6.55 -24.89 10.25
C VAL A 730 7.23 -23.65 10.81
N SER A 731 8.37 -23.80 11.49
CA SER A 731 9.22 -22.69 11.93
C SER A 731 10.70 -23.11 12.03
N ALA A 732 11.60 -22.16 11.82
CA ALA A 732 13.03 -22.30 12.12
C ALA A 732 13.52 -21.10 12.93
N THR A 733 14.32 -21.37 13.97
CA THR A 733 15.06 -20.38 14.74
C THR A 733 16.49 -20.30 14.24
N LEU A 734 16.93 -19.11 13.85
CA LEU A 734 18.22 -18.83 13.22
C LEU A 734 19.04 -17.90 14.11
N GLN A 735 20.33 -18.15 14.21
CA GLN A 735 21.28 -17.25 14.88
C GLN A 735 21.41 -15.93 14.11
N THR A 736 21.51 -14.83 14.85
CA THR A 736 21.81 -13.50 14.33
C THR A 736 23.15 -13.01 14.88
N VAL A 737 23.81 -12.12 14.13
CA VAL A 737 25.06 -11.45 14.51
C VAL A 737 24.94 -9.96 14.28
N GLN A 738 25.79 -9.19 14.95
CA GLN A 738 25.90 -7.75 14.73
C GLN A 738 26.30 -7.46 13.28
N CYS A 739 25.67 -6.46 12.70
CA CYS A 739 25.87 -6.02 11.33
C CYS A 739 26.29 -4.55 11.30
N PRO A 740 27.60 -4.27 11.31
CA PRO A 740 28.14 -2.94 11.05
C PRO A 740 27.62 -2.34 9.75
N ALA A 741 27.72 -1.01 9.62
CA ALA A 741 27.17 -0.26 8.48
C ALA A 741 27.82 -0.63 7.14
N PHE A 742 29.10 -1.05 7.16
CA PHE A 742 29.87 -1.35 5.97
C PHE A 742 30.54 -2.73 6.03
N VAL A 743 30.87 -3.22 4.84
CA VAL A 743 31.73 -4.39 4.61
C VAL A 743 32.92 -3.92 3.79
N LYS A 744 34.13 -4.11 4.32
CA LYS A 744 35.39 -3.90 3.61
C LYS A 744 35.68 -5.12 2.74
N LEU A 745 35.79 -4.94 1.43
CA LEU A 745 36.14 -5.97 0.47
C LEU A 745 37.56 -5.79 -0.04
N THR A 746 38.29 -6.90 -0.16
CA THR A 746 39.61 -6.99 -0.79
C THR A 746 39.51 -7.98 -1.95
N TYR A 747 39.76 -7.49 -3.15
CA TYR A 747 39.76 -8.27 -4.40
C TYR A 747 41.20 -8.60 -4.76
N GLN A 748 41.49 -9.89 -4.94
CA GLN A 748 42.81 -10.41 -5.26
C GLN A 748 42.73 -11.22 -6.56
N PRO A 749 43.30 -10.74 -7.66
CA PRO A 749 43.47 -11.54 -8.87
C PRO A 749 44.33 -12.78 -8.58
N CYS A 750 43.90 -13.93 -9.12
CA CYS A 750 44.65 -15.18 -9.11
C CYS A 750 44.77 -15.67 -10.56
N LEU A 751 45.98 -16.00 -11.01
CA LEU A 751 46.29 -16.30 -12.42
C LEU A 751 46.52 -17.80 -12.67
N SER A 752 46.32 -18.64 -11.66
CA SER A 752 46.32 -20.10 -11.79
C SER A 752 45.35 -20.77 -10.83
N GLN A 753 44.88 -21.96 -11.20
CA GLN A 753 44.01 -22.78 -10.33
C GLN A 753 44.69 -23.15 -9.01
N LYS A 754 46.01 -23.41 -9.03
CA LYS A 754 46.78 -23.77 -7.82
C LYS A 754 46.88 -22.60 -6.86
N GLU A 755 47.13 -21.40 -7.38
CA GLU A 755 47.14 -20.17 -6.59
C GLU A 755 45.77 -19.91 -5.96
N LEU A 756 44.70 -20.03 -6.74
CA LEU A 756 43.34 -19.88 -6.24
C LEU A 756 43.04 -20.87 -5.11
N ALA A 757 43.29 -22.17 -5.31
CA ALA A 757 43.00 -23.19 -4.31
C ALA A 757 43.79 -22.96 -3.01
N GLY A 758 45.08 -22.58 -3.12
CA GLY A 758 45.93 -22.27 -1.97
C GLY A 758 45.45 -21.04 -1.20
N ARG A 759 45.23 -19.91 -1.88
CA ARG A 759 44.77 -18.67 -1.25
C ARG A 759 43.35 -18.81 -0.69
N LEU A 760 42.45 -19.51 -1.39
CA LEU A 760 41.10 -19.73 -0.91
C LEU A 760 41.10 -20.54 0.39
N LEU A 761 41.92 -21.59 0.48
CA LEU A 761 42.09 -22.35 1.73
C LEU A 761 42.65 -21.46 2.85
N GLU A 762 43.74 -20.74 2.58
CA GLU A 762 44.40 -19.88 3.57
C GLU A 762 43.46 -18.80 4.10
N GLN A 763 42.78 -18.08 3.20
CA GLN A 763 41.87 -16.99 3.55
C GLN A 763 40.61 -17.45 4.28
N SER A 764 40.24 -18.74 4.13
CA SER A 764 39.12 -19.36 4.83
C SER A 764 39.44 -19.77 6.27
N LEU A 765 40.72 -19.77 6.68
CA LEU A 765 41.09 -20.16 8.03
C LEU A 765 40.71 -19.08 9.06
N PRO A 766 40.25 -19.45 10.27
CA PRO A 766 39.83 -18.49 11.29
C PRO A 766 40.87 -17.41 11.63
N LYS A 767 42.17 -17.76 11.56
CA LYS A 767 43.31 -16.87 11.86
C LYS A 767 43.35 -15.60 11.01
N THR A 768 42.73 -15.59 9.83
CA THR A 768 42.73 -14.41 8.94
C THR A 768 41.76 -13.33 9.40
N GLY A 769 40.80 -13.69 10.26
CA GLY A 769 39.73 -12.81 10.72
C GLY A 769 38.78 -12.34 9.61
N ASN A 770 38.75 -13.03 8.47
CA ASN A 770 37.77 -12.76 7.41
C ASN A 770 36.38 -13.20 7.89
N HIS A 771 35.39 -12.33 7.68
CA HIS A 771 33.99 -12.67 7.96
C HIS A 771 33.36 -13.39 6.77
N PHE A 772 33.78 -13.01 5.56
CA PHE A 772 33.28 -13.55 4.32
C PHE A 772 34.42 -13.84 3.36
N VAL A 773 34.32 -14.96 2.64
CA VAL A 773 35.30 -15.38 1.63
C VAL A 773 34.52 -15.99 0.47
N GLU A 774 34.83 -15.57 -0.75
CA GLU A 774 34.31 -16.16 -1.99
C GLU A 774 35.32 -15.94 -3.12
N ALA A 775 35.17 -16.63 -4.23
CA ALA A 775 35.90 -16.33 -5.46
C ALA A 775 35.00 -16.44 -6.69
N ILE A 776 35.37 -15.74 -7.75
CA ILE A 776 34.72 -15.81 -9.05
C ILE A 776 35.78 -16.20 -10.09
N GLN A 777 35.60 -17.35 -10.72
CA GLN A 777 36.44 -17.84 -11.82
C GLN A 777 35.85 -17.36 -13.15
N PHE A 778 36.68 -16.84 -14.05
CA PHE A 778 36.23 -16.29 -15.35
C PHE A 778 36.69 -17.10 -16.56
N ASP A 779 37.75 -17.89 -16.43
CA ASP A 779 38.22 -18.86 -17.41
C ASP A 779 39.01 -19.98 -16.70
N LEU A 780 39.74 -20.85 -17.42
CA LEU A 780 40.44 -21.99 -16.82
C LEU A 780 41.44 -21.60 -15.71
N ASN A 781 42.08 -20.43 -15.82
CA ASN A 781 43.20 -20.03 -14.97
C ASN A 781 42.94 -18.75 -14.17
N ASN A 782 42.14 -17.84 -14.70
CA ASN A 782 41.94 -16.51 -14.14
C ASN A 782 40.71 -16.43 -13.24
N SER A 783 40.93 -15.94 -12.02
CA SER A 783 39.90 -15.74 -11.01
C SER A 783 40.16 -14.53 -10.13
N VAL A 784 39.15 -14.14 -9.37
CA VAL A 784 39.25 -13.11 -8.35
C VAL A 784 38.78 -13.68 -7.03
N LEU A 785 39.70 -13.76 -6.07
CA LEU A 785 39.41 -14.03 -4.67
C LEU A 785 38.91 -12.76 -3.99
N ILE A 786 37.82 -12.87 -3.27
CA ILE A 786 37.14 -11.76 -2.60
C ILE A 786 37.07 -12.10 -1.11
N CYS A 787 37.84 -11.37 -0.32
CA CYS A 787 37.82 -11.48 1.13
C CYS A 787 37.14 -10.26 1.71
N ALA A 788 36.29 -10.43 2.72
CA ALA A 788 35.54 -9.34 3.30
C ALA A 788 35.46 -9.40 4.83
N LYS A 789 35.46 -8.20 5.44
CA LYS A 789 35.36 -7.98 6.88
C LYS A 789 34.32 -6.90 7.14
N PHE A 790 33.55 -7.04 8.22
CA PHE A 790 32.72 -5.94 8.70
C PHE A 790 33.56 -4.71 9.07
N ALA A 791 32.99 -3.53 8.88
CA ALA A 791 33.60 -2.25 9.21
C ALA A 791 32.52 -1.25 9.67
N ASP A 792 32.77 -0.56 10.77
CA ASP A 792 31.83 0.43 11.32
C ASP A 792 31.90 1.78 10.57
N GLN A 793 33.08 2.14 10.07
CA GLN A 793 33.34 3.43 9.44
C GLN A 793 34.21 3.29 8.18
N LEU A 794 34.12 4.30 7.31
CA LEU A 794 35.00 4.43 6.14
C LEU A 794 36.39 4.94 6.54
N PRO A 795 37.46 4.58 5.83
CA PRO A 795 38.79 5.12 6.09
C PRO A 795 38.79 6.63 5.89
N LYS A 796 39.08 7.40 6.95
CA LYS A 796 39.12 8.87 6.91
C LYS A 796 37.86 9.52 6.30
N ASN A 797 36.70 8.85 6.36
CA ASN A 797 35.47 9.26 5.66
C ASN A 797 35.62 9.47 4.14
N ASP A 798 36.57 8.78 3.50
CA ASP A 798 36.78 8.88 2.05
C ASP A 798 35.65 8.20 1.26
N LEU A 799 34.74 9.01 0.74
CA LEU A 799 33.63 8.57 -0.11
C LEU A 799 34.09 7.90 -1.42
N ARG A 800 35.35 8.09 -1.84
CA ARG A 800 35.89 7.44 -3.06
C ARG A 800 36.10 5.94 -2.85
N ALA A 801 36.36 5.53 -1.61
CA ALA A 801 36.48 4.12 -1.24
C ALA A 801 35.13 3.41 -1.15
N LEU A 802 34.01 4.14 -1.17
CA LEU A 802 32.65 3.61 -1.06
C LEU A 802 32.10 3.14 -2.42
N ASN A 803 31.77 1.86 -2.52
CA ASN A 803 31.07 1.28 -3.67
C ASN A 803 29.61 0.96 -3.32
N ARG A 804 28.68 1.77 -3.82
CA ARG A 804 27.23 1.52 -3.73
C ARG A 804 26.76 0.74 -4.96
N LEU A 805 26.89 -0.57 -4.91
CA LEU A 805 26.57 -1.45 -6.04
C LEU A 805 25.06 -1.47 -6.36
N GLY A 806 24.20 -1.13 -5.40
CA GLY A 806 22.74 -1.07 -5.58
C GLY A 806 22.26 -0.03 -6.60
N GLN A 807 23.13 0.87 -7.06
CA GLN A 807 22.80 1.90 -8.06
C GLN A 807 22.60 1.28 -9.46
N TRP A 808 21.52 1.71 -10.13
CA TRP A 808 21.08 1.11 -11.40
C TRP A 808 22.11 1.18 -12.54
N TYR A 809 22.99 2.19 -12.55
CA TYR A 809 24.01 2.42 -13.58
C TYR A 809 25.33 1.67 -13.33
N LYS A 810 25.56 1.12 -12.13
CA LYS A 810 26.79 0.37 -11.83
C LYS A 810 26.80 -0.94 -12.62
N PRO A 811 27.97 -1.50 -13.00
CA PRO A 811 28.03 -2.83 -13.60
C PRO A 811 27.57 -3.91 -12.61
N PHE A 812 27.21 -5.10 -13.12
CA PHE A 812 26.93 -6.26 -12.27
C PHE A 812 28.15 -6.62 -11.41
N PHE A 813 27.94 -7.21 -10.23
CA PHE A 813 29.03 -7.51 -9.28
C PHE A 813 30.15 -8.34 -9.92
N TYR A 814 29.80 -9.42 -10.63
CA TYR A 814 30.79 -10.27 -11.26
C TYR A 814 31.55 -9.53 -12.39
N LYS A 815 30.90 -8.63 -13.14
CA LYS A 815 31.57 -7.77 -14.12
C LYS A 815 32.49 -6.74 -13.47
N HIS A 816 32.10 -6.19 -12.32
CA HIS A 816 32.96 -5.33 -11.51
C HIS A 816 34.21 -6.09 -11.04
N ALA A 817 34.05 -7.32 -10.54
CA ALA A 817 35.18 -8.19 -10.18
C ALA A 817 36.06 -8.52 -11.41
N GLN A 818 35.44 -8.80 -12.58
CA GLN A 818 36.17 -9.03 -13.83
C GLN A 818 37.02 -7.82 -14.25
N GLN A 819 36.55 -6.60 -14.03
CA GLN A 819 37.34 -5.38 -14.28
C GLN A 819 38.54 -5.26 -13.35
N VAL A 820 38.46 -5.76 -12.11
CA VAL A 820 39.61 -5.81 -11.19
C VAL A 820 40.64 -6.80 -11.69
N LEU A 821 40.20 -7.98 -12.16
CA LEU A 821 41.07 -8.98 -12.79
C LEU A 821 41.84 -8.38 -13.98
N ALA A 822 41.14 -7.69 -14.88
CA ALA A 822 41.75 -7.07 -16.06
C ALA A 822 42.80 -5.99 -15.74
N ARG A 823 42.74 -5.38 -14.55
CA ARG A 823 43.75 -4.42 -14.08
C ARG A 823 44.99 -5.10 -13.47
N GLY A 824 44.91 -6.38 -13.11
CA GLY A 824 46.01 -7.14 -12.52
C GLY A 824 46.43 -6.72 -11.10
N ALA A 825 45.70 -5.79 -10.46
CA ALA A 825 46.07 -5.22 -9.16
C ALA A 825 45.04 -5.53 -8.07
N THR A 826 45.52 -5.72 -6.84
CA THR A 826 44.66 -5.88 -5.66
C THR A 826 43.88 -4.59 -5.43
N LYS A 827 42.56 -4.71 -5.22
CA LYS A 827 41.66 -3.57 -4.96
C LYS A 827 41.00 -3.71 -3.61
N VAL A 828 40.93 -2.61 -2.86
CA VAL A 828 40.15 -2.53 -1.61
C VAL A 828 39.05 -1.50 -1.79
N GLU A 829 37.83 -1.83 -1.35
CA GLU A 829 36.70 -0.91 -1.31
C GLU A 829 35.77 -1.25 -0.14
N TYR A 830 34.83 -0.36 0.14
CA TYR A 830 33.83 -0.50 1.19
C TYR A 830 32.45 -0.51 0.57
N MET A 831 31.60 -1.43 0.97
CA MET A 831 30.23 -1.54 0.48
C MET A 831 29.27 -1.40 1.65
N PRO A 832 28.13 -0.69 1.52
CA PRO A 832 27.08 -0.74 2.53
C PRO A 832 26.65 -2.20 2.77
N SER A 833 26.44 -2.60 4.02
CA SER A 833 26.13 -4.01 4.33
C SER A 833 24.88 -4.54 3.62
N GLY A 834 23.86 -3.69 3.45
CA GLY A 834 22.67 -4.04 2.66
C GLY A 834 22.96 -4.31 1.17
N ASP A 835 23.86 -3.54 0.56
CA ASP A 835 24.31 -3.76 -0.83
C ASP A 835 25.15 -5.05 -0.92
N TYR A 836 26.01 -5.32 0.07
CA TYR A 836 26.86 -6.51 0.11
C TYR A 836 26.04 -7.80 0.11
N PHE A 837 25.03 -7.90 0.97
CA PHE A 837 24.18 -9.10 1.04
C PHE A 837 23.29 -9.28 -0.21
N ARG A 838 23.12 -8.24 -1.03
CA ARG A 838 22.34 -8.28 -2.27
C ARG A 838 23.19 -8.21 -3.53
N ARG A 839 24.52 -8.33 -3.43
CA ARG A 839 25.44 -8.09 -4.55
C ARG A 839 25.22 -9.01 -5.76
N HIS A 840 24.84 -10.27 -5.52
CA HIS A 840 24.55 -11.26 -6.57
C HIS A 840 23.08 -11.29 -7.01
N TRP A 841 22.21 -10.53 -6.36
CA TRP A 841 20.76 -10.46 -6.68
C TRP A 841 20.48 -9.98 -8.10
N ARG A 842 21.10 -8.86 -8.46
CA ARG A 842 20.89 -8.17 -9.73
C ARG A 842 21.37 -8.98 -10.96
N PRO A 843 22.59 -9.57 -10.95
CA PRO A 843 23.04 -10.38 -12.09
C PRO A 843 22.22 -11.66 -12.29
N LEU A 844 21.76 -12.31 -11.22
CA LEU A 844 21.02 -13.57 -11.32
C LEU A 844 19.72 -13.43 -12.13
N PHE A 845 18.98 -12.33 -11.98
CA PHE A 845 17.72 -12.10 -12.70
C PHE A 845 17.86 -12.12 -14.23
N TRP A 846 19.03 -11.71 -14.75
CA TRP A 846 19.30 -11.67 -16.20
C TRP A 846 20.02 -12.92 -16.72
N GLU A 847 20.71 -13.65 -15.83
CA GLU A 847 21.43 -14.88 -16.20
C GLU A 847 20.63 -16.15 -15.96
N ILE A 848 19.47 -16.10 -15.28
CA ILE A 848 18.62 -17.27 -14.99
C ILE A 848 18.34 -18.12 -16.24
N GLU A 849 18.00 -17.52 -17.39
CA GLU A 849 17.77 -18.27 -18.63
C GLU A 849 18.99 -19.07 -19.12
N ALA A 850 20.17 -18.73 -18.64
CA ALA A 850 21.44 -19.35 -18.96
C ALA A 850 21.98 -20.22 -17.81
N ILE A 851 21.35 -20.34 -16.64
CA ILE A 851 21.90 -21.13 -15.54
C ILE A 851 21.74 -22.62 -15.85
N VAL A 852 22.86 -23.33 -16.06
CA VAL A 852 22.90 -24.79 -15.82
C VAL A 852 22.95 -24.94 -14.30
N PRO A 853 21.90 -25.42 -13.60
CA PRO A 853 21.85 -25.36 -12.15
C PRO A 853 22.71 -26.47 -11.54
N LEU A 854 24.03 -26.31 -11.63
CA LEU A 854 25.02 -27.19 -11.05
C LEU A 854 25.60 -26.54 -9.82
N ASN A 855 25.41 -27.18 -8.67
CA ASN A 855 26.05 -26.78 -7.43
C ASN A 855 26.63 -28.01 -6.76
N PHE A 856 27.95 -28.02 -6.60
CA PHE A 856 28.70 -29.11 -6.01
C PHE A 856 29.49 -28.62 -4.81
N LEU A 857 29.58 -29.44 -3.78
CA LEU A 857 30.39 -29.18 -2.60
C LEU A 857 31.56 -30.16 -2.59
N VAL A 858 32.78 -29.70 -2.85
CA VAL A 858 33.99 -30.55 -2.90
C VAL A 858 35.07 -30.08 -1.93
N PRO A 859 35.98 -30.95 -1.47
CA PRO A 859 37.12 -30.53 -0.65
C PRO A 859 37.97 -29.47 -1.37
N THR A 860 38.49 -28.46 -0.66
CA THR A 860 39.25 -27.35 -1.30
C THR A 860 40.43 -27.81 -2.14
N LYS A 861 41.12 -28.88 -1.73
CA LYS A 861 42.24 -29.48 -2.48
C LYS A 861 41.86 -30.03 -3.86
N SER A 862 40.57 -30.32 -4.07
CA SER A 862 40.03 -30.94 -5.27
C SER A 862 39.55 -29.92 -6.32
N ILE A 863 39.56 -28.62 -5.99
CA ILE A 863 39.07 -27.55 -6.86
C ILE A 863 39.73 -27.55 -8.25
N PRO A 864 41.07 -27.63 -8.40
CA PRO A 864 41.69 -27.59 -9.72
C PRO A 864 41.16 -28.70 -10.64
N LYS A 865 41.03 -29.92 -10.12
CA LYS A 865 40.49 -31.07 -10.87
C LYS A 865 39.05 -30.83 -11.33
N LEU A 866 38.20 -30.32 -10.44
CA LEU A 866 36.80 -30.05 -10.76
C LEU A 866 36.66 -28.90 -11.79
N ILE A 867 37.43 -27.82 -11.66
CA ILE A 867 37.39 -26.70 -12.62
C ILE A 867 37.80 -27.19 -14.01
N THR A 868 38.86 -27.98 -14.12
CA THR A 868 39.30 -28.55 -15.40
C THR A 868 38.21 -29.44 -16.02
N SER A 869 37.56 -30.30 -15.24
CA SER A 869 36.45 -31.10 -15.74
C SER A 869 35.24 -30.25 -16.16
N LEU A 870 34.85 -29.25 -15.38
CA LEU A 870 33.77 -28.34 -15.76
C LEU A 870 34.09 -27.56 -17.03
N HIS A 871 35.36 -27.18 -17.22
CA HIS A 871 35.83 -26.53 -18.44
C HIS A 871 35.74 -27.46 -19.65
N GLU A 872 36.20 -28.71 -19.54
CA GLU A 872 36.14 -29.71 -20.61
C GLU A 872 34.71 -30.08 -20.99
N GLN A 873 33.83 -30.25 -20.00
CA GLN A 873 32.46 -30.74 -20.22
C GLN A 873 31.51 -29.62 -20.67
N PHE A 874 31.58 -28.43 -20.05
CA PHE A 874 30.61 -27.36 -20.24
C PHE A 874 31.20 -26.04 -20.74
N ASN A 875 32.50 -25.81 -20.54
CA ASN A 875 33.19 -24.54 -20.80
C ASN A 875 32.36 -23.30 -20.40
N THR A 876 31.81 -23.35 -19.19
CA THR A 876 30.83 -22.36 -18.71
C THR A 876 31.43 -21.51 -17.60
N TYR A 877 31.35 -20.20 -17.76
CA TYR A 877 31.82 -19.20 -16.81
C TYR A 877 30.82 -18.04 -16.72
N PRO A 878 30.73 -17.33 -15.58
CA PRO A 878 31.60 -17.47 -14.40
C PRO A 878 31.27 -18.66 -13.49
N LEU A 879 32.28 -19.18 -12.80
CA LEU A 879 32.08 -20.11 -11.67
C LEU A 879 32.12 -19.33 -10.36
N TRP A 880 31.15 -19.56 -9.49
CA TRP A 880 31.14 -19.00 -8.15
C TRP A 880 31.64 -20.04 -7.14
N LEU A 881 32.66 -19.66 -6.38
CA LEU A 881 33.37 -20.54 -5.46
C LEU A 881 33.18 -20.00 -4.05
N CYS A 882 32.46 -20.74 -3.20
CA CYS A 882 32.17 -20.33 -1.84
C CYS A 882 32.69 -21.37 -0.83
N PRO A 883 33.75 -21.07 -0.07
CA PRO A 883 34.24 -21.97 0.97
C PRO A 883 33.24 -22.12 2.12
N VAL A 884 33.20 -23.32 2.66
CA VAL A 884 32.27 -23.78 3.70
C VAL A 884 33.04 -24.67 4.65
N SER A 885 33.06 -24.32 5.94
CA SER A 885 33.52 -25.26 6.97
C SER A 885 32.42 -26.30 7.18
N LEU A 886 32.69 -27.55 6.79
CA LEU A 886 31.78 -28.65 7.02
C LEU A 886 32.15 -29.36 8.33
N PRO A 887 31.35 -29.20 9.40
CA PRO A 887 31.64 -29.80 10.68
C PRO A 887 31.41 -31.32 10.69
N ALA A 888 32.13 -32.02 11.56
CA ALA A 888 31.91 -33.45 11.82
C ALA A 888 30.73 -33.65 12.79
N GLN A 889 29.50 -33.54 12.26
CA GLN A 889 28.27 -33.70 13.04
C GLN A 889 27.27 -34.63 12.33
N PRO A 890 26.33 -35.25 13.07
CA PRO A 890 25.35 -36.17 12.48
C PRO A 890 24.45 -35.49 11.45
N GLY A 891 23.96 -36.24 10.48
CA GLY A 891 23.05 -35.74 9.45
C GLY A 891 23.20 -36.49 8.13
N LEU A 892 22.55 -35.97 7.09
CA LEU A 892 22.59 -36.58 5.76
C LEU A 892 23.94 -36.42 5.06
N LEU A 893 24.69 -35.35 5.34
CA LEU A 893 26.01 -35.12 4.75
C LEU A 893 27.05 -36.02 5.41
N ARG A 894 27.64 -36.93 4.62
CA ARG A 894 28.67 -37.87 5.10
C ARG A 894 30.04 -37.19 5.20
N ASN A 895 30.42 -36.71 6.38
CA ASN A 895 31.80 -36.27 6.61
C ASN A 895 32.74 -37.48 6.81
N ARG A 896 33.39 -37.94 5.73
CA ARG A 896 34.28 -39.11 5.74
C ARG A 896 35.59 -38.90 6.53
N GLN A 897 35.95 -37.66 6.86
CA GLN A 897 37.22 -37.35 7.53
C GLN A 897 37.10 -37.30 9.06
N GLY A 898 35.88 -37.23 9.61
CA GLY A 898 35.66 -37.13 11.06
C GLY A 898 36.20 -35.85 11.72
N LEU A 899 36.68 -34.90 10.92
CA LEU A 899 37.22 -33.61 11.35
C LEU A 899 36.53 -32.48 10.58
N ASN A 900 36.60 -31.26 11.12
CA ASN A 900 36.07 -30.08 10.44
C ASN A 900 36.95 -29.76 9.23
N THR A 901 36.40 -29.87 8.02
CA THR A 901 37.14 -29.71 6.77
C THR A 901 36.52 -28.59 5.94
N ILE A 902 37.36 -27.77 5.30
CA ILE A 902 36.88 -26.77 4.34
C ILE A 902 36.53 -27.46 3.03
N TYR A 903 35.26 -27.36 2.67
CA TYR A 903 34.73 -27.67 1.35
C TYR A 903 34.50 -26.35 0.60
N VAL A 904 34.33 -26.42 -0.71
CA VAL A 904 33.99 -25.28 -1.55
C VAL A 904 32.78 -25.63 -2.38
N ASN A 905 31.74 -24.81 -2.24
CA ASN A 905 30.61 -24.84 -3.14
C ASN A 905 31.03 -24.24 -4.48
N VAL A 906 30.88 -25.00 -5.56
CA VAL A 906 31.12 -24.59 -6.93
C VAL A 906 29.78 -24.46 -7.63
N GLY A 907 29.32 -23.21 -7.76
CA GLY A 907 28.14 -22.85 -8.53
C GLY A 907 28.51 -22.54 -9.97
N VAL A 908 27.94 -23.28 -10.92
CA VAL A 908 28.12 -23.02 -12.35
C VAL A 908 26.96 -22.13 -12.82
N TYR A 909 27.28 -20.96 -13.34
CA TYR A 909 26.28 -20.01 -13.83
C TYR A 909 26.67 -19.55 -15.23
N GLY A 910 25.86 -19.86 -16.24
CA GLY A 910 26.11 -19.47 -17.62
C GLY A 910 25.72 -20.52 -18.65
N ARG A 911 25.56 -20.08 -19.90
CA ARG A 911 25.09 -20.93 -21.00
C ARG A 911 26.22 -21.86 -21.46
N CYS A 912 25.91 -23.14 -21.61
CA CYS A 912 26.83 -24.11 -22.21
C CYS A 912 27.23 -23.62 -23.61
N GLN A 913 28.51 -23.30 -23.81
CA GLN A 913 29.04 -22.80 -25.07
C GLN A 913 29.24 -23.91 -26.11
N ALA A 914 29.17 -25.18 -25.69
CA ALA A 914 29.35 -26.34 -26.55
C ALA A 914 28.10 -26.70 -27.38
N ALA A 915 26.97 -26.00 -27.20
CA ALA A 915 25.76 -26.25 -27.99
C ALA A 915 25.84 -25.52 -29.35
N SER A 916 26.09 -26.28 -30.42
CA SER A 916 26.09 -25.80 -31.81
C SER A 916 24.74 -25.16 -32.20
N PRO A 917 24.72 -24.10 -33.06
CA PRO A 917 23.48 -23.49 -33.56
C PRO A 917 22.56 -24.44 -34.36
N THR A 918 23.04 -25.64 -34.71
CA THR A 918 22.33 -26.68 -35.47
C THR A 918 21.73 -27.80 -34.59
N TYR A 919 21.46 -27.52 -33.32
CA TYR A 919 20.96 -28.48 -32.33
C TYR A 919 19.51 -28.93 -32.62
N SER A 920 19.28 -30.25 -32.77
CA SER A 920 17.95 -30.86 -32.64
C SER A 920 17.70 -31.21 -31.17
N GLU A 921 16.55 -30.81 -30.60
CA GLU A 921 16.26 -30.89 -29.17
C GLU A 921 16.57 -32.27 -28.55
N GLU A 922 16.19 -33.38 -29.19
CA GLU A 922 16.38 -34.73 -28.64
C GLU A 922 17.85 -35.21 -28.56
N LYS A 923 18.71 -34.82 -29.52
CA LYS A 923 20.14 -35.22 -29.49
C LYS A 923 20.93 -34.40 -28.47
N GLY A 924 20.55 -33.13 -28.28
CA GLY A 924 21.16 -32.25 -27.29
C GLY A 924 20.98 -32.70 -25.85
N PHE A 925 19.77 -33.16 -25.49
CA PHE A 925 19.48 -33.63 -24.13
C PHE A 925 20.26 -34.89 -23.74
N ALA A 926 20.54 -35.80 -24.69
CA ALA A 926 21.32 -37.00 -24.42
C ALA A 926 22.79 -36.69 -24.14
N GLU A 927 23.39 -35.78 -24.92
CA GLU A 927 24.76 -35.34 -24.77
C GLU A 927 24.96 -34.54 -23.46
N GLU A 928 24.04 -33.64 -23.12
CA GLU A 928 24.06 -32.90 -21.84
C GLU A 928 23.95 -33.83 -20.63
N ARG A 929 23.09 -34.87 -20.73
CA ARG A 929 22.95 -35.88 -19.68
C ARG A 929 24.23 -36.67 -19.46
N GLU A 930 24.95 -37.03 -20.52
CA GLU A 930 26.22 -37.75 -20.42
C GLU A 930 27.29 -36.89 -19.74
N LYS A 931 27.44 -35.64 -20.18
CA LYS A 931 28.33 -34.64 -19.57
C LYS A 931 28.02 -34.42 -18.09
N MET A 932 26.74 -34.31 -17.74
CA MET A 932 26.30 -34.18 -16.36
C MET A 932 26.64 -35.40 -15.51
N ARG A 933 26.42 -36.62 -16.03
CA ARG A 933 26.80 -37.85 -15.32
C ARG A 933 28.31 -37.97 -15.13
N ALA A 934 29.12 -37.51 -16.09
CA ALA A 934 30.58 -37.48 -15.96
C ALA A 934 31.02 -36.57 -14.81
N VAL A 935 30.44 -35.36 -14.70
CA VAL A 935 30.72 -34.44 -13.58
C VAL A 935 30.21 -34.99 -12.25
N GLU A 936 29.00 -35.56 -12.20
CA GLU A 936 28.47 -36.20 -11.00
C GLU A 936 29.37 -37.36 -10.53
N ALA A 937 29.89 -38.17 -11.45
CA ALA A 937 30.85 -39.24 -11.15
C ALA A 937 32.17 -38.69 -10.59
N MET A 938 32.71 -37.62 -11.18
CA MET A 938 33.92 -36.98 -10.66
C MET A 938 33.69 -36.40 -9.26
N VAL A 939 32.55 -35.76 -9.00
CA VAL A 939 32.25 -35.21 -7.67
C VAL A 939 32.23 -36.32 -6.62
N ARG A 940 31.70 -37.51 -6.94
CA ARG A 940 31.78 -38.67 -6.04
C ARG A 940 33.21 -39.16 -5.81
N GLU A 941 34.01 -39.28 -6.88
CA GLU A 941 35.42 -39.66 -6.77
C GLU A 941 36.21 -38.70 -5.86
N LEU A 942 35.91 -37.40 -5.97
CA LEU A 942 36.50 -36.35 -5.15
C LEU A 942 35.94 -36.29 -3.72
N GLN A 943 35.07 -37.23 -3.32
CA GLN A 943 34.38 -37.26 -2.04
C GLN A 943 33.56 -35.99 -1.75
N GLY A 944 32.95 -35.44 -2.80
CA GLY A 944 32.06 -34.29 -2.73
C GLY A 944 30.58 -34.68 -2.69
N PHE A 945 29.74 -33.65 -2.70
CA PHE A 945 28.28 -33.75 -2.65
C PHE A 945 27.64 -32.90 -3.74
N GLN A 946 26.51 -33.36 -4.27
CA GLN A 946 25.64 -32.54 -5.12
C GLN A 946 24.58 -31.85 -4.24
N MET A 947 24.41 -30.53 -4.40
CA MET A 947 23.38 -29.79 -3.68
C MET A 947 21.98 -30.24 -4.16
N LEU A 948 21.06 -30.51 -3.22
CA LEU A 948 19.72 -31.04 -3.54
C LEU A 948 18.75 -30.01 -4.16
N CYS A 949 19.21 -28.77 -4.33
CA CYS A 949 18.51 -27.77 -5.12
C CYS A 949 18.60 -28.03 -6.63
N ALA A 950 19.59 -28.81 -7.08
CA ALA A 950 19.78 -29.25 -8.45
C ALA A 950 19.10 -30.60 -8.70
N ASP A 951 18.80 -30.90 -9.97
CA ASP A 951 18.35 -32.23 -10.35
C ASP A 951 19.52 -33.19 -10.47
N SER A 952 19.28 -34.45 -10.09
CA SER A 952 20.31 -35.49 -10.07
C SER A 952 20.06 -36.53 -11.16
N HIS A 953 21.08 -36.82 -11.96
CA HIS A 953 21.06 -37.87 -12.98
C HIS A 953 21.62 -39.20 -12.45
N GLN A 954 21.94 -39.24 -11.15
CA GLN A 954 22.48 -40.38 -10.44
C GLN A 954 21.42 -41.45 -10.18
N THR A 955 21.87 -42.70 -10.12
CA THR A 955 21.12 -43.83 -9.56
C THR A 955 21.00 -43.70 -8.04
N ALA A 956 20.10 -44.45 -7.43
CA ALA A 956 19.91 -44.41 -5.97
C ALA A 956 21.19 -44.81 -5.21
N ALA A 957 21.90 -45.84 -5.71
CA ALA A 957 23.16 -46.29 -5.10
C ALA A 957 24.26 -45.22 -5.20
N GLU A 958 24.40 -44.58 -6.35
CA GLU A 958 25.35 -43.46 -6.55
C GLU A 958 25.00 -42.26 -5.64
N PHE A 959 23.71 -41.95 -5.49
CA PHE A 959 23.26 -40.89 -4.59
C PHE A 959 23.64 -41.18 -3.12
N TRP A 960 23.36 -42.39 -2.64
CA TRP A 960 23.66 -42.80 -1.26
C TRP A 960 25.14 -43.08 -0.99
N ASP A 961 26.00 -43.07 -2.01
CA ASP A 961 27.44 -43.02 -1.79
C ASP A 961 27.89 -41.64 -1.28
N MET A 962 27.25 -40.56 -1.74
CA MET A 962 27.54 -39.20 -1.26
C MET A 962 26.98 -38.96 0.15
N PHE A 963 25.80 -39.50 0.46
CA PHE A 963 25.05 -39.16 1.68
C PHE A 963 25.05 -40.30 2.71
N ASP A 964 24.86 -39.98 3.99
CA ASP A 964 24.67 -40.95 5.07
C ASP A 964 23.16 -41.14 5.36
N ALA A 965 22.64 -42.30 4.98
CA ALA A 965 21.23 -42.65 5.18
C ALA A 965 20.88 -43.06 6.62
N THR A 966 21.86 -43.35 7.48
CA THR A 966 21.65 -44.09 8.74
C THR A 966 20.67 -43.38 9.68
N LEU A 967 20.94 -42.11 10.01
CA LEU A 967 20.06 -41.30 10.84
C LEU A 967 18.73 -41.01 10.13
N TYR A 968 18.78 -40.75 8.83
CA TYR A 968 17.62 -40.43 8.02
C TYR A 968 16.60 -41.57 7.98
N ASP A 969 17.05 -42.80 7.71
CA ASP A 969 16.19 -43.98 7.64
C ASP A 969 15.66 -44.39 9.01
N TRP A 970 16.47 -44.22 10.07
CA TRP A 970 16.01 -44.41 11.45
C TRP A 970 14.89 -43.44 11.80
N LEU A 971 15.02 -42.14 11.49
CA LEU A 971 13.97 -41.14 11.71
C LEU A 971 12.73 -41.45 10.88
N ARG A 972 12.89 -41.92 9.64
CA ARG A 972 11.76 -42.31 8.80
C ARG A 972 10.99 -43.48 9.36
N ALA A 973 11.66 -44.43 10.01
CA ALA A 973 11.01 -45.52 10.72
C ALA A 973 10.34 -45.03 12.02
N LYS A 974 11.06 -44.27 12.85
CA LYS A 974 10.57 -43.75 14.14
C LYS A 974 9.28 -42.94 14.02
N TYR A 975 9.16 -42.10 12.99
CA TYR A 975 8.02 -41.20 12.78
C TYR A 975 7.04 -41.65 11.69
N ASP A 976 7.09 -42.92 11.26
CA ASP A 976 6.23 -43.51 10.22
C ASP A 976 6.23 -42.73 8.88
N CYS A 977 7.38 -42.15 8.52
CA CYS A 977 7.51 -41.33 7.33
C CYS A 977 7.63 -42.16 6.04
N LYS A 978 7.93 -43.46 6.14
CA LYS A 978 8.20 -44.33 4.96
C LYS A 978 7.01 -44.37 4.00
N CYS A 979 5.79 -44.51 4.53
CA CYS A 979 4.57 -44.52 3.74
C CYS A 979 3.90 -43.14 3.66
N ALA A 980 4.34 -42.18 4.48
CA ALA A 980 3.77 -40.84 4.52
C ALA A 980 4.42 -39.86 3.54
N PHE A 981 5.71 -40.00 3.23
CA PHE A 981 6.44 -39.05 2.37
C PHE A 981 7.36 -39.76 1.36
N PRO A 982 7.54 -39.22 0.14
CA PRO A 982 8.54 -39.74 -0.81
C PRO A 982 9.96 -39.66 -0.23
N ASN A 983 10.84 -40.57 -0.65
CA ASN A 983 12.26 -40.53 -0.27
C ASN A 983 12.93 -39.26 -0.83
N VAL A 984 13.99 -38.78 -0.18
CA VAL A 984 14.78 -37.63 -0.65
C VAL A 984 15.30 -37.87 -2.07
N TYR A 985 15.76 -39.08 -2.40
CA TYR A 985 16.22 -39.46 -3.74
C TYR A 985 15.09 -39.32 -4.78
N ASP A 986 13.90 -39.84 -4.49
CA ASP A 986 12.74 -39.78 -5.40
C ASP A 986 12.33 -38.34 -5.73
N LYS A 987 12.66 -37.38 -4.85
CA LYS A 987 12.35 -35.97 -5.03
C LYS A 987 13.36 -35.25 -5.93
N VAL A 988 14.58 -35.76 -6.08
CA VAL A 988 15.66 -35.11 -6.86
C VAL A 988 16.05 -35.84 -8.14
N CYS A 989 15.75 -37.14 -8.24
CA CYS A 989 16.06 -37.93 -9.43
C CYS A 989 15.29 -37.43 -10.67
N MET A 990 16.01 -37.26 -11.78
CA MET A 990 15.47 -36.80 -13.06
C MET A 990 14.35 -37.68 -13.64
N SER A 991 14.34 -38.99 -13.35
CA SER A 991 13.25 -39.88 -13.81
C SER A 991 11.88 -39.49 -13.27
N ASN A 992 11.85 -38.81 -12.12
CA ASN A 992 10.64 -38.28 -11.47
C ASN A 992 10.44 -36.78 -11.74
N ARG A 993 11.08 -36.21 -12.77
CA ARG A 993 10.96 -34.81 -13.19
C ARG A 993 10.35 -34.67 -14.59
N GLU A 994 9.70 -33.53 -14.86
CA GLU A 994 9.25 -33.10 -16.20
C GLU A 994 9.88 -31.75 -16.51
N LEU A 995 10.22 -31.53 -17.77
CA LEU A 995 10.64 -30.21 -18.25
C LEU A 995 9.47 -29.22 -18.24
#